data_AF-A0A1F0TKY0-F1
#
_entry.id   AF-A0A1F0TKY0-F1
#
_cell.length_a   1.000
_cell.length_b   1.000
_cell.length_c   1.000
_cell.angle_alpha   90.00
_cell.angle_beta   90.00
_cell.angle_gamma   90.00
#
_symmetry.space_group_name_H-M   'P 1'
#
loop_
_entity.id
_entity.type
_entity.pdbx_description
1 polymer ?
#
loop_
_entity_poly.entity_id
_entity_poly.type
_entity_poly.pdbx_seq_one_letter_code
_entity_poly.pdbx_strand_id
1 'polypeptide(L)'
;MNKIIRKEQFSEKVYRFDIEAPLIAKSRKAGNFVIVRVGDKGERMPLTIADADTTKGTITLVVQKVGLSSIKLCNLNEGEYVTDVVGPLGNPTHIENFGTVVCAGGGVGVAPMLPIIRALKAAGNRVLSVLAGRSKDLIILEDEVRQSSDEVIIMTDDGSYGEQGVVTVGIEKFINAEHIDRAFAIGPAIMMKFCCLLTQKYNIPTDVSLNTIMVDGTGMCGACRLTIGGKTKFVCIDGPEFDGALVDWDEMFKRMGTFKKAESEELQRYNDHIEQVEERVAQTVSDITMDVEPTTEGIDVLTDRNAEWRKELRASMKPKERTGIHRVEMPELDPVYRATSRVEEVNKGLTKELALVEAKRCLDCAKPTCMEGCPVSINIPSFIKNIERGQFLAAAKVLKDTSALPAVCGRVCPQEKQCESRCVHLKMNEPAVAIGYLERFAADYERESGNISVPELAPANGIKIAVVGSGPAGLSFAGDMAKFGYDVTVFEALHEVGGVLKYGIPEFRLPNKIVDVEIDNLKKMGVKFITDCIVGKTISVDDLEEQGYKGIFVGSGAGLPNFMGIPGENAINIMSSNEYLTRVNLMDAANPNTDTPINLGKRVMVVGGGNTAMDSCRTAKRLGAEVTLVYRRSEAEMPARLEEVKHAKEEGIGFLTLHNPLEYLADEQGAVKAAVLQVMELGEPDASGRRSPQPIEGVTKTLDVDQVIVAVGVSPNPLVPNSIRGLELGRKNTIVVNEGMQSSRPEIYAGGDIVRGGATVILAMGDGRKAAASMHKQLTEELQLAI
;
A
#
# COMPACT_ATOMS: atom_id res chain seq x y z
N MET A 1 0.27 -7.74 -20.79
CA MET A 1 -0.26 -6.40 -21.13
C MET A 1 0.92 -5.43 -21.13
N ASN A 2 0.79 -4.19 -21.62
CA ASN A 2 1.83 -3.14 -21.60
C ASN A 2 2.92 -3.25 -22.70
N LYS A 3 2.58 -3.82 -23.86
CA LYS A 3 3.49 -3.86 -25.02
C LYS A 3 3.69 -2.46 -25.60
N ILE A 4 4.92 -2.10 -25.93
CA ILE A 4 5.25 -0.89 -26.71
C ILE A 4 4.91 -1.17 -28.17
N ILE A 5 3.87 -0.50 -28.67
CA ILE A 5 3.38 -0.63 -30.05
C ILE A 5 4.13 0.33 -30.97
N ARG A 6 4.52 1.50 -30.46
CA ARG A 6 5.28 2.50 -31.21
C ARG A 6 6.22 3.26 -30.29
N LYS A 7 7.41 3.59 -30.81
CA LYS A 7 8.41 4.46 -30.18
C LYS A 7 8.91 5.46 -31.21
N GLU A 8 8.86 6.73 -30.87
CA GLU A 8 9.32 7.82 -31.74
C GLU A 8 10.20 8.78 -30.95
N GLN A 9 11.30 9.21 -31.55
CA GLN A 9 12.22 10.16 -30.91
C GLN A 9 11.95 11.56 -31.44
N PHE A 10 11.43 12.46 -30.59
CA PHE A 10 11.16 13.86 -30.95
C PHE A 10 12.42 14.74 -30.90
N SER A 11 13.33 14.45 -29.98
CA SER A 11 14.63 15.13 -29.86
C SER A 11 15.66 14.19 -29.24
N GLU A 12 16.92 14.62 -29.09
CA GLU A 12 17.99 13.83 -28.46
C GLU A 12 17.56 13.22 -27.11
N LYS A 13 16.71 13.95 -26.35
CA LYS A 13 16.29 13.55 -25.01
C LYS A 13 14.80 13.29 -24.84
N VAL A 14 13.97 13.42 -25.88
CA VAL A 14 12.50 13.29 -25.75
C VAL A 14 11.99 12.18 -26.65
N TYR A 15 11.24 11.26 -26.06
CA TYR A 15 10.65 10.12 -26.73
C TYR A 15 9.14 10.06 -26.51
N ARG A 16 8.42 9.62 -27.52
CA ARG A 16 7.00 9.28 -27.51
C ARG A 16 6.84 7.77 -27.55
N PHE A 17 5.94 7.24 -26.74
CA PHE A 17 5.58 5.82 -26.70
C PHE A 17 4.08 5.66 -26.85
N ASP A 18 3.64 4.71 -27.67
CA ASP A 18 2.27 4.20 -27.64
C ASP A 18 2.31 2.81 -26.98
N ILE A 19 1.69 2.67 -25.81
CA ILE A 19 1.73 1.46 -24.98
C ILE A 19 0.32 0.86 -24.87
N GLU A 20 0.22 -0.46 -25.02
CA GLU A 20 -1.03 -1.21 -24.84
C GLU A 20 -1.52 -1.13 -23.39
N ALA A 21 -2.64 -0.44 -23.17
CA ALA A 21 -3.28 -0.29 -21.86
C ALA A 21 -4.79 -0.04 -22.04
N PRO A 22 -5.58 -1.05 -22.47
CA PRO A 22 -6.95 -0.86 -22.96
C PRO A 22 -7.91 -0.28 -21.92
N LEU A 23 -7.84 -0.75 -20.67
CA LEU A 23 -8.68 -0.22 -19.58
C LEU A 23 -8.35 1.24 -19.27
N ILE A 24 -7.06 1.60 -19.31
CA ILE A 24 -6.60 2.97 -19.10
C ILE A 24 -7.02 3.87 -20.25
N ALA A 25 -6.86 3.41 -21.50
CA ALA A 25 -7.26 4.14 -22.69
C ALA A 25 -8.75 4.49 -22.68
N LYS A 26 -9.61 3.57 -22.22
CA LYS A 26 -11.07 3.77 -22.10
C LYS A 26 -11.45 4.73 -20.97
N SER A 27 -10.77 4.66 -19.83
CA SER A 27 -11.16 5.38 -18.61
C SER A 27 -10.49 6.76 -18.42
N ARG A 28 -9.36 7.01 -19.09
CA ARG A 28 -8.59 8.25 -18.93
C ARG A 28 -9.40 9.49 -19.34
N LYS A 29 -9.11 10.60 -18.67
CA LYS A 29 -9.56 11.95 -19.01
C LYS A 29 -8.36 12.92 -19.05
N ALA A 30 -8.58 14.14 -19.51
CA ALA A 30 -7.55 15.19 -19.48
C ALA A 30 -7.04 15.43 -18.05
N GLY A 31 -5.74 15.63 -17.89
CA GLY A 31 -5.07 15.76 -16.58
C GLY A 31 -4.71 14.45 -15.89
N ASN A 32 -5.16 13.29 -16.40
CA ASN A 32 -4.79 12.01 -15.79
C ASN A 32 -3.39 11.54 -16.18
N PHE A 33 -2.75 10.85 -15.23
CA PHE A 33 -1.42 10.28 -15.40
C PHE A 33 -1.40 8.78 -15.08
N VAL A 34 -0.25 8.13 -15.29
CA VAL A 34 0.02 6.74 -14.90
C VAL A 34 1.27 6.67 -14.05
N ILE A 35 1.41 5.63 -13.24
CA ILE A 35 2.72 5.22 -12.71
C ILE A 35 3.27 4.10 -13.62
N VAL A 36 4.54 4.22 -13.98
CA VAL A 36 5.28 3.25 -14.80
C VAL A 36 6.45 2.70 -13.98
N ARG A 37 6.67 1.39 -14.03
CA ARG A 37 7.89 0.73 -13.52
C ARG A 37 8.55 -0.06 -14.65
N VAL A 38 9.88 0.03 -14.75
CA VAL A 38 10.68 -0.72 -15.74
C VAL A 38 11.71 -1.59 -15.02
N GLY A 39 11.54 -2.90 -15.14
CA GLY A 39 12.29 -3.92 -14.42
C GLY A 39 11.78 -4.15 -12.99
N ASP A 40 11.99 -5.36 -12.46
CA ASP A 40 11.50 -5.78 -11.14
C ASP A 40 12.12 -4.99 -9.98
N LYS A 41 13.29 -4.38 -10.21
CA LYS A 41 14.00 -3.51 -9.26
C LYS A 41 13.82 -2.01 -9.56
N GLY A 42 12.93 -1.71 -10.51
CA GLY A 42 12.67 -0.37 -11.00
C GLY A 42 11.95 0.51 -9.98
N GLU A 43 12.23 1.81 -10.02
CA GLU A 43 11.41 2.79 -9.32
C GLU A 43 10.07 2.98 -10.05
N ARG A 44 9.04 3.32 -9.29
CA ARG A 44 7.74 3.73 -9.78
C ARG A 44 7.76 5.22 -10.14
N MET A 45 7.64 5.55 -11.43
CA MET A 45 7.74 6.92 -11.96
C MET A 45 6.38 7.42 -12.49
N PRO A 46 5.90 8.60 -12.07
CA PRO A 46 4.70 9.21 -12.63
C PRO A 46 4.95 9.78 -14.04
N LEU A 47 4.08 9.45 -14.98
CA LEU A 47 4.08 9.98 -16.35
C LEU A 47 2.66 10.36 -16.78
N THR A 48 2.49 11.56 -17.33
CA THR A 48 1.16 11.98 -17.79
C THR A 48 0.77 11.30 -19.10
N ILE A 49 -0.52 11.01 -19.25
CA ILE A 49 -1.09 10.47 -20.49
C ILE A 49 -1.26 11.63 -21.47
N ALA A 50 -0.47 11.66 -22.53
CA ALA A 50 -0.53 12.68 -23.57
C ALA A 50 -1.72 12.44 -24.52
N ASP A 51 -2.02 11.18 -24.82
CA ASP A 51 -3.18 10.78 -25.62
C ASP A 51 -3.61 9.34 -25.36
N ALA A 52 -4.71 8.90 -25.95
CA ALA A 52 -5.13 7.50 -25.97
C ALA A 52 -5.98 7.19 -27.20
N ASP A 53 -5.81 5.97 -27.73
CA ASP A 53 -6.64 5.37 -28.78
C ASP A 53 -7.45 4.23 -28.17
N THR A 54 -8.76 4.43 -28.01
CA THR A 54 -9.67 3.44 -27.41
C THR A 54 -9.92 2.24 -28.30
N THR A 55 -9.76 2.37 -29.62
CA THR A 55 -9.97 1.27 -30.57
C THR A 55 -8.76 0.34 -30.59
N LYS A 56 -7.55 0.91 -30.59
CA LYS A 56 -6.30 0.14 -30.47
C LYS A 56 -6.00 -0.29 -29.04
N GLY A 57 -6.66 0.32 -28.05
CA GLY A 57 -6.42 0.05 -26.63
C GLY A 57 -5.05 0.55 -26.16
N THR A 58 -4.58 1.68 -26.67
CA THR A 58 -3.25 2.22 -26.38
C THR A 58 -3.30 3.59 -25.72
N ILE A 59 -2.31 3.89 -24.89
CA ILE A 59 -2.07 5.23 -24.32
C ILE A 59 -0.74 5.77 -24.88
N THR A 60 -0.68 7.08 -25.09
CA THR A 60 0.53 7.77 -25.52
C THR A 60 1.19 8.44 -24.33
N LEU A 61 2.47 8.13 -24.11
CA LEU A 61 3.33 8.79 -23.12
C LEU A 61 4.44 9.56 -23.83
N VAL A 62 4.79 10.74 -23.30
CA VAL A 62 5.94 11.51 -23.76
C VAL A 62 6.90 11.68 -22.60
N VAL A 63 8.14 11.25 -22.79
CA VAL A 63 9.11 11.06 -21.71
C VAL A 63 10.41 11.75 -22.07
N GLN A 64 10.97 12.48 -21.10
CA GLN A 64 12.29 13.08 -21.21
C GLN A 64 13.32 12.18 -20.51
N LYS A 65 14.42 11.86 -21.21
CA LYS A 65 15.57 11.11 -20.71
C LYS A 65 16.39 11.97 -19.74
N VAL A 66 16.09 11.89 -18.44
CA VAL A 66 16.72 12.71 -17.38
C VAL A 66 17.27 11.87 -16.23
N GLY A 67 16.45 11.01 -15.62
CA GLY A 67 16.84 10.14 -14.50
C GLY A 67 16.90 8.67 -14.89
N LEU A 68 17.40 7.81 -13.98
CA LEU A 68 17.60 6.37 -14.21
C LEU A 68 16.37 5.67 -14.80
N SER A 69 15.20 5.83 -14.16
CA SER A 69 13.96 5.18 -14.62
C SER A 69 13.52 5.63 -16.02
N SER A 70 13.65 6.93 -16.32
CA SER A 70 13.38 7.46 -17.67
C SER A 70 14.39 6.96 -18.71
N ILE A 71 15.66 6.79 -18.33
CA ILE A 71 16.69 6.21 -19.20
C ILE A 71 16.35 4.75 -19.51
N LYS A 72 16.01 3.95 -18.50
CA LYS A 72 15.59 2.55 -18.68
C LYS A 72 14.39 2.43 -19.61
N LEU A 73 13.35 3.26 -19.42
CA LEU A 73 12.20 3.29 -20.33
C LEU A 73 12.61 3.70 -21.76
N CYS A 74 13.44 4.74 -21.91
CA CYS A 74 13.92 5.19 -23.21
C CYS A 74 14.85 4.18 -23.92
N ASN A 75 15.40 3.21 -23.20
CA ASN A 75 16.20 2.14 -23.77
C ASN A 75 15.35 0.96 -24.29
N LEU A 76 14.09 0.85 -23.88
CA LEU A 76 13.16 -0.14 -24.44
C LEU A 76 12.81 0.18 -25.89
N ASN A 77 12.58 -0.84 -26.70
CA ASN A 77 12.26 -0.76 -28.13
C ASN A 77 10.81 -1.19 -28.43
N GLU A 78 10.35 -0.87 -29.64
CA GLU A 78 9.07 -1.38 -30.13
C GLU A 78 9.03 -2.91 -30.05
N GLY A 79 7.91 -3.46 -29.57
CA GLY A 79 7.75 -4.89 -29.35
C GLY A 79 8.08 -5.37 -27.94
N GLU A 80 8.86 -4.59 -27.16
CA GLU A 80 9.16 -4.88 -25.77
C GLU A 80 8.03 -4.43 -24.82
N TYR A 81 8.16 -4.76 -23.54
CA TYR A 81 7.11 -4.56 -22.53
C TYR A 81 7.59 -3.62 -21.42
N VAL A 82 6.72 -2.71 -21.03
CA VAL A 82 6.86 -2.01 -19.76
C VAL A 82 6.38 -2.94 -18.65
N THR A 83 7.17 -3.11 -17.59
CA THR A 83 6.88 -4.07 -16.51
C THR A 83 5.50 -3.81 -15.91
N ASP A 84 5.28 -2.60 -15.39
CA ASP A 84 4.00 -2.21 -14.80
C ASP A 84 3.54 -0.86 -15.33
N VAL A 85 2.24 -0.75 -15.59
CA VAL A 85 1.56 0.48 -15.98
C VAL A 85 0.22 0.52 -15.24
N VAL A 86 0.09 1.46 -14.30
CA VAL A 86 -1.11 1.61 -13.47
C VAL A 86 -1.71 3.00 -13.63
N GLY A 87 -3.02 3.04 -13.88
CA GLY A 87 -3.79 4.27 -14.04
C GLY A 87 -5.18 4.05 -14.62
N PRO A 88 -5.89 5.10 -15.03
CA PRO A 88 -5.51 6.50 -14.90
C PRO A 88 -5.53 6.96 -13.43
N LEU A 89 -4.60 7.84 -13.06
CA LEU A 89 -4.45 8.41 -11.74
C LEU A 89 -4.69 9.92 -11.77
N GLY A 90 -4.90 10.49 -10.59
CA GLY A 90 -5.33 11.87 -10.43
C GLY A 90 -6.83 12.07 -10.58
N ASN A 91 -7.27 13.25 -10.19
CA ASN A 91 -8.52 13.85 -10.61
C ASN A 91 -8.33 14.41 -12.03
N PRO A 92 -9.31 14.20 -12.91
CA PRO A 92 -9.33 14.88 -14.19
C PRO A 92 -9.34 16.40 -14.01
N THR A 93 -8.75 17.11 -14.97
CA THR A 93 -8.86 18.56 -15.04
C THR A 93 -10.33 18.98 -15.09
N HIS A 94 -10.70 20.03 -14.36
CA HIS A 94 -12.02 20.62 -14.45
C HIS A 94 -12.19 21.33 -15.79
N ILE A 95 -13.10 20.83 -16.62
CA ILE A 95 -13.37 21.34 -17.97
C ILE A 95 -14.80 21.84 -18.05
N GLU A 96 -14.95 23.12 -18.36
CA GLU A 96 -16.22 23.76 -18.69
C GLU A 96 -15.98 24.89 -19.71
N ASN A 97 -17.05 25.59 -20.13
CA ASN A 97 -16.91 26.78 -20.96
C ASN A 97 -16.67 28.01 -20.09
N PHE A 98 -15.41 28.40 -19.91
CA PHE A 98 -14.99 29.57 -19.16
C PHE A 98 -15.10 30.87 -19.97
N GLY A 99 -15.01 30.78 -21.31
CA GLY A 99 -14.87 31.94 -22.20
C GLY A 99 -13.53 31.91 -22.95
N THR A 100 -12.64 32.85 -22.66
CA THR A 100 -11.27 32.90 -23.21
C THR A 100 -10.26 32.38 -22.20
N VAL A 101 -9.48 31.38 -22.62
CA VAL A 101 -8.50 30.69 -21.76
C VAL A 101 -7.10 30.74 -22.36
N VAL A 102 -6.09 30.89 -21.50
CA VAL A 102 -4.68 30.78 -21.89
C VAL A 102 -4.07 29.47 -21.39
N CYS A 103 -3.53 28.66 -22.28
CA CYS A 103 -2.85 27.40 -22.00
C CYS A 103 -1.34 27.54 -22.23
N ALA A 104 -0.57 27.61 -21.15
CA ALA A 104 0.87 27.82 -21.18
C ALA A 104 1.66 26.52 -20.90
N GLY A 105 2.26 25.94 -21.94
CA GLY A 105 3.02 24.68 -21.87
C GLY A 105 4.53 24.90 -21.97
N GLY A 106 5.31 24.30 -21.07
CA GLY A 106 6.77 24.42 -21.04
C GLY A 106 7.50 23.10 -21.28
N GLY A 107 8.25 23.00 -22.37
CA GLY A 107 9.04 21.80 -22.72
C GLY A 107 8.17 20.55 -22.79
N VAL A 108 8.54 19.50 -22.04
CA VAL A 108 7.73 18.28 -21.95
C VAL A 108 6.38 18.48 -21.25
N GLY A 109 6.15 19.62 -20.60
CA GLY A 109 4.85 20.02 -20.05
C GLY A 109 3.77 20.28 -21.13
N VAL A 110 4.15 20.38 -22.40
CA VAL A 110 3.19 20.49 -23.50
C VAL A 110 2.42 19.17 -23.72
N ALA A 111 3.05 18.01 -23.50
CA ALA A 111 2.39 16.71 -23.58
C ALA A 111 1.18 16.55 -22.64
N PRO A 112 1.28 16.86 -21.33
CA PRO A 112 0.12 16.91 -20.44
C PRO A 112 -0.87 18.05 -20.76
N MET A 113 -0.40 19.17 -21.34
CA MET A 113 -1.27 20.29 -21.71
C MET A 113 -2.17 20.00 -22.93
N LEU A 114 -1.67 19.25 -23.91
CA LEU A 114 -2.40 18.94 -25.14
C LEU A 114 -3.81 18.34 -24.93
N PRO A 115 -4.01 17.30 -24.09
CA PRO A 115 -5.35 16.78 -23.84
C PRO A 115 -6.27 17.80 -23.16
N ILE A 116 -5.73 18.72 -22.34
CA ILE A 116 -6.49 19.80 -21.70
C ILE A 116 -6.92 20.83 -22.75
N ILE A 117 -5.99 21.27 -23.62
CA ILE A 117 -6.30 22.18 -24.73
C ILE A 117 -7.43 21.61 -25.60
N ARG A 118 -7.33 20.33 -25.98
CA ARG A 118 -8.37 19.65 -26.76
C ARG A 118 -9.71 19.65 -26.04
N ALA A 119 -9.73 19.32 -24.75
CA ALA A 119 -10.95 19.28 -23.95
C ALA A 119 -11.59 20.66 -23.78
N LEU A 120 -10.79 21.69 -23.50
CA LEU A 120 -11.24 23.10 -23.41
C LEU A 120 -11.81 23.58 -24.74
N LYS A 121 -11.14 23.28 -25.86
CA LYS A 121 -11.62 23.63 -27.20
C LYS A 121 -12.95 22.95 -27.50
N ALA A 122 -13.07 21.65 -27.18
CA ALA A 122 -14.31 20.89 -27.38
C ALA A 122 -15.46 21.41 -26.50
N ALA A 123 -15.15 21.96 -25.32
CA ALA A 123 -16.12 22.61 -24.44
C ALA A 123 -16.59 23.99 -24.92
N GLY A 124 -16.02 24.51 -26.02
CA GLY A 124 -16.44 25.77 -26.65
C GLY A 124 -15.65 27.01 -26.22
N ASN A 125 -14.51 26.84 -25.53
CA ASN A 125 -13.65 27.95 -25.15
C ASN A 125 -12.90 28.52 -26.37
N ARG A 126 -12.58 29.82 -26.30
CA ARG A 126 -11.51 30.41 -27.09
C ARG A 126 -10.18 30.08 -26.43
N VAL A 127 -9.35 29.27 -27.08
CA VAL A 127 -8.12 28.71 -26.52
C VAL A 127 -6.91 29.41 -27.13
N LEU A 128 -6.17 30.13 -26.29
CA LEU A 128 -4.91 30.78 -26.65
C LEU A 128 -3.76 29.98 -26.04
N SER A 129 -2.81 29.52 -26.84
CA SER A 129 -1.73 28.67 -26.34
C SER A 129 -0.38 29.37 -26.41
N VAL A 130 0.43 29.20 -25.37
CA VAL A 130 1.83 29.63 -25.34
C VAL A 130 2.72 28.42 -25.12
N LEU A 131 3.55 28.09 -26.10
CA LEU A 131 4.55 27.02 -25.98
C LEU A 131 5.92 27.65 -25.69
N ALA A 132 6.59 27.17 -24.66
CA ALA A 132 7.88 27.69 -24.24
C ALA A 132 8.94 26.58 -24.09
N GLY A 133 10.18 26.89 -24.46
CA GLY A 133 11.32 25.99 -24.34
C GLY A 133 12.64 26.74 -24.23
N ARG A 134 13.69 26.08 -23.72
CA ARG A 134 15.03 26.70 -23.69
C ARG A 134 15.62 26.90 -25.08
N SER A 135 15.27 26.00 -26.00
CA SER A 135 15.67 25.98 -27.40
C SER A 135 14.57 25.31 -28.24
N LYS A 136 14.70 25.39 -29.57
CA LYS A 136 13.80 24.74 -30.53
C LYS A 136 13.57 23.25 -30.25
N ASP A 137 14.60 22.52 -29.81
CA ASP A 137 14.54 21.07 -29.59
C ASP A 137 13.61 20.65 -28.43
N LEU A 138 13.16 21.61 -27.61
CA LEU A 138 12.22 21.39 -26.53
C LEU A 138 10.79 21.83 -26.88
N ILE A 139 10.56 22.38 -28.07
CA ILE A 139 9.22 22.66 -28.59
C ILE A 139 8.68 21.37 -29.22
N ILE A 140 7.68 20.77 -28.58
CA ILE A 140 7.09 19.49 -28.98
C ILE A 140 5.59 19.67 -29.18
N LEU A 141 5.00 18.81 -30.04
CA LEU A 141 3.56 18.75 -30.32
C LEU A 141 2.95 20.08 -30.81
N GLU A 142 3.74 20.91 -31.48
CA GLU A 142 3.30 22.23 -31.95
C GLU A 142 2.12 22.11 -32.92
N ASP A 143 2.21 21.21 -33.90
CA ASP A 143 1.16 21.03 -34.91
C ASP A 143 -0.15 20.60 -34.27
N GLU A 144 -0.12 19.66 -33.32
CA GLU A 144 -1.30 19.20 -32.59
C GLU A 144 -1.91 20.30 -31.71
N VAL A 145 -1.07 21.13 -31.10
CA VAL A 145 -1.52 22.30 -30.31
C VAL A 145 -2.16 23.35 -31.22
N ARG A 146 -1.55 23.67 -32.37
CA ARG A 146 -2.11 24.62 -33.36
C ARG A 146 -3.47 24.16 -33.89
N GLN A 147 -3.62 22.86 -34.13
CA GLN A 147 -4.91 22.28 -34.56
C GLN A 147 -6.02 22.42 -33.52
N SER A 148 -5.67 22.55 -32.24
CA SER A 148 -6.60 22.57 -31.12
C SER A 148 -6.68 23.93 -30.41
N SER A 149 -6.03 24.97 -30.95
CA SER A 149 -5.99 26.32 -30.39
C SER A 149 -6.47 27.35 -31.43
N ASP A 150 -7.00 28.47 -30.96
CA ASP A 150 -7.37 29.61 -31.82
C ASP A 150 -6.14 30.44 -32.21
N GLU A 151 -5.19 30.58 -31.29
CA GLU A 151 -3.91 31.24 -31.53
C GLU A 151 -2.80 30.57 -30.74
N VAL A 152 -1.57 30.58 -31.28
CA VAL A 152 -0.40 29.96 -30.64
C VAL A 152 0.81 30.87 -30.75
N ILE A 153 1.40 31.22 -29.60
CA ILE A 153 2.69 31.91 -29.50
C ILE A 153 3.76 30.89 -29.10
N ILE A 154 4.88 30.94 -29.81
CA ILE A 154 6.06 30.11 -29.51
C ILE A 154 7.15 31.01 -28.92
N MET A 155 7.66 30.64 -27.75
CA MET A 155 8.69 31.36 -27.00
C MET A 155 9.91 30.48 -26.80
N THR A 156 11.11 30.96 -27.13
CA THR A 156 12.37 30.28 -26.78
C THR A 156 13.31 31.19 -26.00
N ASP A 157 13.95 30.66 -24.96
CA ASP A 157 14.87 31.45 -24.12
C ASP A 157 16.06 31.99 -24.94
N ASP A 158 16.59 31.16 -25.85
CA ASP A 158 17.73 31.45 -26.73
C ASP A 158 17.36 32.15 -28.06
N GLY A 159 16.05 32.33 -28.35
CA GLY A 159 15.57 32.91 -29.61
C GLY A 159 15.76 32.00 -30.84
N SER A 160 16.09 30.72 -30.64
CA SER A 160 16.31 29.73 -31.70
C SER A 160 15.08 29.44 -32.56
N TYR A 161 13.87 29.68 -32.04
CA TYR A 161 12.61 29.46 -32.74
C TYR A 161 11.45 30.26 -32.13
N GLY A 162 10.53 30.76 -32.97
CA GLY A 162 9.49 31.67 -32.53
C GLY A 162 10.06 33.00 -32.05
N GLU A 163 9.60 33.47 -30.90
CA GLU A 163 10.07 34.71 -30.30
C GLU A 163 11.04 34.47 -29.14
N GLN A 164 12.02 35.36 -28.97
CA GLN A 164 12.93 35.27 -27.83
C GLN A 164 12.23 35.71 -26.53
N GLY A 165 12.22 34.85 -25.52
CA GLY A 165 11.70 35.16 -24.21
C GLY A 165 11.15 33.96 -23.47
N VAL A 166 10.64 34.22 -22.26
CA VAL A 166 10.02 33.20 -21.40
C VAL A 166 8.50 33.18 -21.58
N VAL A 167 7.87 32.08 -21.13
CA VAL A 167 6.41 31.87 -21.26
C VAL A 167 5.55 33.03 -20.75
N THR A 168 5.98 33.72 -19.69
CA THR A 168 5.21 34.84 -19.10
C THR A 168 5.08 36.01 -20.05
N VAL A 169 6.08 36.25 -20.91
CA VAL A 169 6.00 37.30 -21.94
C VAL A 169 4.92 36.96 -22.96
N GLY A 170 4.85 35.69 -23.38
CA GLY A 170 3.79 35.21 -24.27
C GLY A 170 2.39 35.33 -23.65
N ILE A 171 2.23 34.97 -22.38
CA ILE A 171 0.95 35.12 -21.67
C ILE A 171 0.54 36.59 -21.58
N GLU A 172 1.47 37.47 -21.20
CA GLU A 172 1.19 38.91 -21.03
C GLU A 172 0.78 39.57 -22.36
N LYS A 173 1.31 39.11 -23.49
CA LYS A 173 0.86 39.55 -24.82
C LYS A 173 -0.62 39.27 -25.05
N PHE A 174 -1.09 38.06 -24.72
CA PHE A 174 -2.50 37.73 -24.83
C PHE A 174 -3.37 38.55 -23.87
N ILE A 175 -2.94 38.72 -22.62
CA ILE A 175 -3.65 39.55 -21.64
C ILE A 175 -3.79 41.00 -22.12
N ASN A 176 -2.77 41.54 -22.79
CA ASN A 176 -2.79 42.89 -23.35
C ASN A 176 -3.62 43.00 -24.64
N ALA A 177 -3.81 41.90 -25.36
CA ALA A 177 -4.55 41.86 -26.62
C ALA A 177 -6.06 41.67 -26.39
N GLU A 178 -6.46 40.81 -25.45
CA GLU A 178 -7.86 40.50 -25.17
C GLU A 178 -8.11 40.04 -23.72
N HIS A 179 -9.38 40.01 -23.32
CA HIS A 179 -9.80 39.57 -21.99
C HIS A 179 -9.59 38.06 -21.81
N ILE A 180 -9.03 37.65 -20.66
CA ILE A 180 -8.78 36.25 -20.31
C ILE A 180 -9.54 35.88 -19.04
N ASP A 181 -10.35 34.84 -19.11
CA ASP A 181 -11.16 34.34 -17.99
C ASP A 181 -10.40 33.37 -17.09
N ARG A 182 -9.49 32.57 -17.67
CA ARG A 182 -8.73 31.56 -16.93
C ARG A 182 -7.41 31.22 -17.59
N ALA A 183 -6.40 30.87 -16.80
CA ALA A 183 -5.13 30.35 -17.30
C ALA A 183 -4.83 28.94 -16.78
N PHE A 184 -4.10 28.17 -17.59
CA PHE A 184 -3.59 26.86 -17.26
C PHE A 184 -2.08 26.88 -17.54
N ALA A 185 -1.24 26.52 -16.58
CA ALA A 185 0.20 26.48 -16.76
C ALA A 185 0.78 25.12 -16.37
N ILE A 186 1.50 24.48 -17.30
CA ILE A 186 2.10 23.15 -17.09
C ILE A 186 3.51 23.11 -17.66
N GLY A 187 4.48 22.79 -16.82
CA GLY A 187 5.88 22.71 -17.21
C GLY A 187 6.81 22.73 -15.98
N PRO A 188 8.04 23.23 -16.11
CA PRO A 188 8.96 23.35 -14.98
C PRO A 188 8.31 24.09 -13.79
N ALA A 189 8.55 23.63 -12.57
CA ALA A 189 7.95 24.22 -11.36
C ALA A 189 8.19 25.74 -11.23
N ILE A 190 9.38 26.20 -11.61
CA ILE A 190 9.72 27.63 -11.63
C ILE A 190 8.90 28.42 -12.64
N MET A 191 8.62 27.82 -13.80
CA MET A 191 7.79 28.42 -14.85
C MET A 191 6.37 28.61 -14.33
N MET A 192 5.78 27.55 -13.76
CA MET A 192 4.42 27.60 -13.23
C MET A 192 4.28 28.66 -12.13
N LYS A 193 5.24 28.77 -11.20
CA LYS A 193 5.28 29.86 -10.20
C LYS A 193 5.20 31.24 -10.83
N PHE A 194 6.02 31.51 -11.85
CA PHE A 194 6.04 32.83 -12.49
C PHE A 194 4.80 33.09 -13.35
N CYS A 195 4.19 32.07 -13.95
CA CYS A 195 2.88 32.18 -14.57
C CYS A 195 1.83 32.64 -13.55
N CYS A 196 1.78 32.01 -12.37
CA CYS A 196 0.85 32.39 -11.30
C CYS A 196 1.09 33.82 -10.79
N LEU A 197 2.34 34.20 -10.57
CA LEU A 197 2.67 35.57 -10.13
C LEU A 197 2.29 36.62 -11.17
N LEU A 198 2.38 36.29 -12.46
CA LEU A 198 1.93 37.18 -13.52
C LEU A 198 0.41 37.30 -13.53
N THR A 199 -0.31 36.19 -13.61
CA THR A 199 -1.77 36.17 -13.74
C THR A 199 -2.48 36.75 -12.53
N GLN A 200 -1.90 36.60 -11.32
CA GLN A 200 -2.37 37.26 -10.11
C GLN A 200 -2.38 38.80 -10.21
N LYS A 201 -1.40 39.41 -10.89
CA LYS A 201 -1.38 40.89 -11.10
C LYS A 201 -2.59 41.37 -11.89
N TYR A 202 -3.16 40.50 -12.70
CA TYR A 202 -4.30 40.75 -13.57
C TYR A 202 -5.60 40.12 -13.04
N ASN A 203 -5.61 39.55 -11.83
CA ASN A 203 -6.74 38.84 -11.22
C ASN A 203 -7.28 37.68 -12.08
N ILE A 204 -6.40 36.98 -12.80
CA ILE A 204 -6.77 35.83 -13.63
C ILE A 204 -6.53 34.53 -12.82
N PRO A 205 -7.56 33.71 -12.55
CA PRO A 205 -7.39 32.40 -11.93
C PRO A 205 -6.44 31.53 -12.75
N THR A 206 -5.55 30.79 -12.09
CA THR A 206 -4.58 29.93 -12.79
C THR A 206 -4.47 28.56 -12.15
N ASP A 207 -4.79 27.54 -12.93
CA ASP A 207 -4.56 26.16 -12.56
C ASP A 207 -3.15 25.72 -13.01
N VAL A 208 -2.46 25.00 -12.13
CA VAL A 208 -1.14 24.43 -12.39
C VAL A 208 -1.14 22.93 -12.14
N SER A 209 -0.51 22.16 -13.03
CA SER A 209 -0.39 20.71 -12.88
C SER A 209 0.93 20.37 -12.18
N LEU A 210 0.83 19.95 -10.91
CA LEU A 210 1.98 19.70 -10.06
C LEU A 210 2.55 18.30 -10.33
N ASN A 211 3.87 18.23 -10.56
CA ASN A 211 4.61 16.97 -10.55
C ASN A 211 5.45 16.89 -9.27
N THR A 212 5.12 15.95 -8.40
CA THR A 212 5.77 15.75 -7.10
C THR A 212 6.26 14.30 -6.99
N ILE A 213 7.06 14.02 -5.97
CA ILE A 213 7.55 12.66 -5.70
C ILE A 213 6.35 11.75 -5.40
N MET A 214 6.20 10.67 -6.16
CA MET A 214 5.13 9.68 -5.98
C MET A 214 5.75 8.29 -5.90
N VAL A 215 5.21 7.44 -5.02
CA VAL A 215 5.61 6.03 -4.92
C VAL A 215 4.47 5.13 -5.40
N ASP A 216 3.27 5.30 -4.84
CA ASP A 216 2.11 4.47 -5.21
C ASP A 216 1.25 5.07 -6.34
N GLY A 217 1.07 6.39 -6.35
CA GLY A 217 0.09 7.12 -7.17
C GLY A 217 -1.34 7.13 -6.63
N THR A 218 -1.61 6.52 -5.47
CA THR A 218 -2.96 6.32 -4.91
C THR A 218 -3.17 7.01 -3.55
N GLY A 219 -2.13 7.68 -3.05
CA GLY A 219 -2.19 8.49 -1.82
C GLY A 219 -1.87 7.71 -0.55
N MET A 220 -1.74 6.38 -0.62
CA MET A 220 -1.48 5.53 0.54
C MET A 220 -0.09 5.75 1.16
N CYS A 221 0.89 6.19 0.38
CA CYS A 221 2.24 6.50 0.85
C CYS A 221 2.33 7.90 1.45
N GLY A 222 1.65 8.90 0.87
CA GLY A 222 1.76 10.30 1.28
C GLY A 222 3.08 11.01 0.90
N ALA A 223 3.86 10.43 -0.02
CA ALA A 223 5.09 11.04 -0.53
C ALA A 223 4.83 12.35 -1.29
N CYS A 224 3.75 12.37 -2.07
CA CYS A 224 3.35 13.47 -2.95
C CYS A 224 2.73 14.68 -2.24
N ARG A 225 2.79 14.70 -0.90
CA ARG A 225 2.11 15.73 -0.12
C ARG A 225 2.76 17.09 -0.30
N LEU A 226 1.91 18.12 -0.32
CA LEU A 226 2.27 19.53 -0.37
C LEU A 226 1.30 20.37 0.44
N THR A 227 1.76 21.50 0.97
CA THR A 227 0.88 22.54 1.51
C THR A 227 0.22 23.33 0.38
N ILE A 228 -1.11 23.29 0.33
CA ILE A 228 -1.94 24.03 -0.62
C ILE A 228 -3.08 24.71 0.15
N GLY A 229 -3.11 26.04 0.15
CA GLY A 229 -4.11 26.83 0.86
C GLY A 229 -4.05 26.62 2.38
N GLY A 230 -2.84 26.44 2.93
CA GLY A 230 -2.60 26.19 4.35
C GLY A 230 -2.99 24.79 4.82
N LYS A 231 -3.28 23.86 3.91
CA LYS A 231 -3.61 22.46 4.23
C LYS A 231 -2.71 21.51 3.46
N THR A 232 -2.32 20.41 4.09
CA THR A 232 -1.66 19.31 3.39
C THR A 232 -2.64 18.65 2.42
N LYS A 233 -2.25 18.59 1.14
CA LYS A 233 -2.95 17.91 0.04
C LYS A 233 -2.04 16.85 -0.58
N PHE A 234 -2.64 15.82 -1.16
CA PHE A 234 -1.93 14.73 -1.84
C PHE A 234 -2.06 14.90 -3.35
N VAL A 235 -0.99 15.29 -4.05
CA VAL A 235 -1.05 15.59 -5.49
C VAL A 235 -1.64 14.44 -6.31
N CYS A 236 -1.37 13.18 -5.96
CA CYS A 236 -1.83 12.03 -6.74
C CYS A 236 -3.34 11.71 -6.67
N ILE A 237 -4.05 12.17 -5.62
CA ILE A 237 -5.49 11.91 -5.46
C ILE A 237 -6.34 13.17 -5.29
N ASP A 238 -5.76 14.27 -4.84
CA ASP A 238 -6.42 15.59 -4.80
C ASP A 238 -6.18 16.37 -6.10
N GLY A 239 -5.05 16.13 -6.79
CA GLY A 239 -4.62 16.82 -8.01
C GLY A 239 -4.63 15.93 -9.25
N PRO A 240 -3.75 16.13 -10.25
CA PRO A 240 -2.52 16.91 -10.15
C PRO A 240 -2.72 18.42 -10.37
N GLU A 241 -3.89 18.85 -10.84
CA GLU A 241 -4.20 20.28 -11.01
C GLU A 241 -4.66 20.95 -9.70
N PHE A 242 -4.07 22.11 -9.41
CA PHE A 242 -4.41 22.95 -8.26
C PHE A 242 -4.42 24.43 -8.64
N ASP A 243 -5.10 25.24 -7.83
CA ASP A 243 -4.98 26.69 -7.90
C ASP A 243 -3.54 27.09 -7.51
N GLY A 244 -2.81 27.63 -8.49
CA GLY A 244 -1.41 27.99 -8.34
C GLY A 244 -1.15 29.15 -7.37
N ALA A 245 -2.19 29.93 -7.02
CA ALA A 245 -2.10 30.95 -5.97
C ALA A 245 -2.03 30.36 -4.56
N LEU A 246 -2.52 29.13 -4.38
CA LEU A 246 -2.58 28.46 -3.09
C LEU A 246 -1.37 27.56 -2.82
N VAL A 247 -0.53 27.30 -3.83
CA VAL A 247 0.64 26.41 -3.73
C VAL A 247 1.76 27.06 -2.92
N ASP A 248 2.28 26.34 -1.91
CA ASP A 248 3.55 26.69 -1.27
C ASP A 248 4.71 26.29 -2.18
N TRP A 249 5.12 27.21 -3.05
CA TRP A 249 6.18 26.99 -4.02
C TRP A 249 7.55 26.75 -3.37
N ASP A 250 7.83 27.39 -2.23
CA ASP A 250 9.12 27.26 -1.56
C ASP A 250 9.26 25.89 -0.88
N GLU A 251 8.18 25.37 -0.28
CA GLU A 251 8.08 23.98 0.18
C GLU A 251 8.27 23.01 -1.00
N MET A 252 7.59 23.24 -2.12
CA MET A 252 7.67 22.37 -3.31
C MET A 252 9.10 22.27 -3.85
N PHE A 253 9.81 23.39 -4.03
CA PHE A 253 11.18 23.35 -4.54
C PHE A 253 12.14 22.60 -3.62
N LYS A 254 12.00 22.78 -2.30
CA LYS A 254 12.80 22.03 -1.32
C LYS A 254 12.53 20.54 -1.43
N ARG A 255 11.25 20.13 -1.45
CA ARG A 255 10.85 18.72 -1.53
C ARG A 255 11.29 18.05 -2.84
N MET A 256 11.24 18.74 -3.98
CA MET A 256 11.77 18.21 -5.25
C MET A 256 13.29 17.93 -5.21
N GLY A 257 14.02 18.50 -4.25
CA GLY A 257 15.44 18.22 -4.03
C GLY A 257 15.73 17.01 -3.14
N THR A 258 14.72 16.37 -2.55
CA THR A 258 14.87 15.40 -1.45
C THR A 258 15.84 14.26 -1.77
N PHE A 259 15.83 13.72 -2.99
CA PHE A 259 16.58 12.52 -3.37
C PHE A 259 17.67 12.76 -4.42
N LYS A 260 17.92 14.01 -4.85
CA LYS A 260 18.88 14.31 -5.93
C LYS A 260 20.26 13.70 -5.71
N LYS A 261 20.71 13.64 -4.46
CA LYS A 261 21.99 13.02 -4.08
C LYS A 261 21.96 11.50 -4.30
N ALA A 262 20.94 10.83 -3.76
CA ALA A 262 20.73 9.39 -3.94
C ALA A 262 20.60 9.02 -5.42
N GLU A 263 19.79 9.75 -6.19
CA GLU A 263 19.59 9.54 -7.62
C GLU A 263 20.91 9.67 -8.42
N SER A 264 21.76 10.62 -8.05
CA SER A 264 23.06 10.83 -8.72
C SER A 264 24.03 9.67 -8.44
N GLU A 265 24.05 9.17 -7.20
CA GLU A 265 24.86 8.02 -6.80
C GLU A 265 24.38 6.73 -7.49
N GLU A 266 23.06 6.54 -7.63
CA GLU A 266 22.47 5.40 -8.34
C GLU A 266 22.74 5.42 -9.84
N LEU A 267 22.63 6.59 -10.48
CA LEU A 267 22.95 6.74 -11.89
C LEU A 267 24.43 6.39 -12.17
N GLN A 268 25.33 6.78 -11.26
CA GLN A 268 26.73 6.42 -11.34
C GLN A 268 26.91 4.89 -11.26
N ARG A 269 26.30 4.23 -10.27
CA ARG A 269 26.35 2.76 -10.14
C ARG A 269 25.76 2.04 -11.35
N TYR A 270 24.68 2.55 -11.92
CA TYR A 270 24.07 1.95 -13.12
C TYR A 270 25.01 1.97 -14.31
N ASN A 271 25.69 3.10 -14.54
CA ASN A 271 26.70 3.20 -15.60
C ASN A 271 27.85 2.20 -15.36
N ASP A 272 28.30 2.04 -14.11
CA ASP A 272 29.34 1.07 -13.74
C ASP A 272 28.85 -0.39 -13.91
N HIS A 273 27.56 -0.67 -13.70
CA HIS A 273 26.99 -2.02 -13.79
C HIS A 273 26.76 -2.50 -15.23
N ILE A 274 26.48 -1.61 -16.18
CA ILE A 274 26.39 -1.98 -17.60
C ILE A 274 27.70 -2.64 -18.11
N GLU A 275 28.82 -2.43 -17.44
CA GLU A 275 30.12 -3.00 -17.82
C GLU A 275 30.40 -4.41 -17.26
N GLN A 276 29.58 -4.97 -16.34
CA GLN A 276 29.80 -6.30 -15.79
C GLN A 276 28.47 -6.99 -15.40
N VAL A 277 28.20 -8.16 -16.01
CA VAL A 277 27.09 -9.03 -15.58
C VAL A 277 27.57 -10.47 -15.40
N GLU A 278 27.47 -10.96 -14.17
CA GLU A 278 27.32 -12.38 -13.86
C GLU A 278 26.18 -12.54 -12.85
N GLU A 279 25.28 -13.49 -13.13
CA GLU A 279 24.15 -13.84 -12.27
C GLU A 279 24.49 -15.06 -11.41
N ARG A 280 24.19 -14.98 -10.11
CA ARG A 280 24.19 -16.14 -9.20
C ARG A 280 22.78 -16.42 -8.72
N VAL A 281 22.28 -17.59 -9.09
CA VAL A 281 21.04 -18.17 -8.57
C VAL A 281 21.40 -18.95 -7.30
N ALA A 282 20.81 -18.56 -6.17
CA ALA A 282 20.89 -19.33 -4.94
C ALA A 282 19.81 -20.43 -4.96
N GLN A 283 20.25 -21.68 -4.92
CA GLN A 283 19.40 -22.84 -4.66
C GLN A 283 19.33 -23.08 -3.15
N THR A 284 18.12 -23.10 -2.60
CA THR A 284 17.87 -23.60 -1.25
C THR A 284 17.32 -25.01 -1.36
N VAL A 285 18.03 -25.98 -0.77
CA VAL A 285 17.60 -27.37 -0.63
C VAL A 285 17.01 -27.53 0.78
N SER A 286 15.84 -28.15 0.90
CA SER A 286 15.22 -28.47 2.19
C SER A 286 15.47 -29.94 2.52
N ASP A 287 16.17 -30.21 3.63
CA ASP A 287 16.33 -31.55 4.19
C ASP A 287 15.40 -31.71 5.41
N ILE A 288 14.12 -32.03 5.16
CA ILE A 288 13.26 -32.63 6.19
C ILE A 288 12.88 -34.03 5.72
N THR A 289 13.38 -35.03 6.44
CA THR A 289 12.92 -36.41 6.34
C THR A 289 11.66 -36.56 7.18
N MET A 290 10.57 -37.05 6.58
CA MET A 290 9.31 -37.26 7.30
C MET A 290 9.40 -38.51 8.17
N ASP A 291 9.29 -38.36 9.49
CA ASP A 291 9.40 -39.49 10.44
C ASP A 291 8.08 -40.26 10.65
N VAL A 292 6.96 -39.76 10.12
CA VAL A 292 5.62 -40.34 10.27
C VAL A 292 4.91 -40.31 8.94
N GLU A 293 4.33 -41.44 8.52
CA GLU A 293 3.50 -41.50 7.31
C GLU A 293 2.28 -40.58 7.46
N PRO A 294 1.99 -39.73 6.46
CA PRO A 294 0.81 -38.87 6.46
C PRO A 294 -0.47 -39.69 6.57
N THR A 295 -1.37 -39.29 7.46
CA THR A 295 -2.72 -39.85 7.46
C THR A 295 -3.52 -39.43 6.23
N THR A 296 -4.39 -40.32 5.74
CA THR A 296 -5.35 -40.07 4.66
C THR A 296 -6.74 -39.68 5.18
N GLU A 297 -6.91 -39.46 6.48
CA GLU A 297 -8.18 -39.11 7.11
C GLU A 297 -8.81 -37.83 6.49
N GLY A 298 -10.14 -37.89 6.28
CA GLY A 298 -10.95 -36.76 5.84
C GLY A 298 -11.11 -35.70 6.93
N ILE A 299 -11.48 -34.47 6.53
CA ILE A 299 -11.56 -33.33 7.46
C ILE A 299 -12.55 -33.56 8.60
N ASP A 300 -13.64 -34.30 8.34
CA ASP A 300 -14.67 -34.66 9.32
C ASP A 300 -14.08 -35.49 10.48
N VAL A 301 -13.20 -36.45 10.17
CA VAL A 301 -12.54 -37.30 11.17
C VAL A 301 -11.46 -36.54 11.93
N LEU A 302 -10.70 -35.67 11.24
CA LEU A 302 -9.64 -34.87 11.84
C LEU A 302 -10.17 -33.82 12.83
N THR A 303 -11.41 -33.37 12.64
CA THR A 303 -12.05 -32.33 13.45
C THR A 303 -13.01 -32.88 14.50
N ASP A 304 -13.49 -34.13 14.36
CA ASP A 304 -14.36 -34.77 15.34
C ASP A 304 -13.63 -34.97 16.69
N ARG A 305 -14.22 -34.41 17.74
CA ARG A 305 -13.72 -34.59 19.12
C ARG A 305 -13.86 -36.04 19.59
N ASN A 306 -14.81 -36.80 19.04
CA ASN A 306 -15.13 -38.16 19.43
C ASN A 306 -14.47 -39.24 18.55
N ALA A 307 -13.64 -38.84 17.59
CA ALA A 307 -12.79 -39.77 16.84
C ALA A 307 -11.93 -40.60 17.80
N GLU A 308 -11.72 -41.88 17.46
CA GLU A 308 -11.13 -42.85 18.38
C GLU A 308 -9.71 -42.45 18.82
N TRP A 309 -8.87 -42.04 17.86
CA TRP A 309 -7.52 -41.54 18.11
C TRP A 309 -7.48 -40.38 19.12
N ARG A 310 -8.50 -39.51 19.12
CA ARG A 310 -8.56 -38.33 19.98
C ARG A 310 -9.09 -38.68 21.36
N LYS A 311 -9.96 -39.69 21.48
CA LYS A 311 -10.37 -40.28 22.76
C LYS A 311 -9.19 -40.95 23.45
N GLU A 312 -8.44 -41.77 22.73
CA GLU A 312 -7.23 -42.44 23.22
C GLU A 312 -6.19 -41.40 23.69
N LEU A 313 -5.95 -40.35 22.90
CA LEU A 313 -5.01 -39.30 23.25
C LEU A 313 -5.42 -38.53 24.53
N ARG A 314 -6.71 -38.24 24.71
CA ARG A 314 -7.22 -37.67 25.98
C ARG A 314 -7.06 -38.63 27.16
N ALA A 315 -7.29 -39.92 26.96
CA ALA A 315 -7.14 -40.93 28.00
C ALA A 315 -5.68 -41.13 28.42
N SER A 316 -4.73 -40.89 27.51
CA SER A 316 -3.29 -41.09 27.74
C SER A 316 -2.65 -40.14 28.76
N MET A 317 -3.24 -38.97 29.02
CA MET A 317 -2.67 -37.96 29.93
C MET A 317 -3.76 -37.17 30.66
N LYS A 318 -3.69 -37.15 32.00
CA LYS A 318 -4.67 -36.49 32.86
C LYS A 318 -4.55 -34.97 32.77
N PRO A 319 -5.64 -34.20 32.93
CA PRO A 319 -5.61 -32.73 32.89
C PRO A 319 -4.58 -32.08 33.83
N LYS A 320 -4.39 -32.64 35.03
CA LYS A 320 -3.41 -32.15 36.02
C LYS A 320 -1.96 -32.27 35.53
N GLU A 321 -1.65 -33.32 34.76
CA GLU A 321 -0.33 -33.53 34.17
C GLU A 321 -0.10 -32.53 33.04
N ARG A 322 -1.14 -32.28 32.22
CA ARG A 322 -1.12 -31.29 31.13
C ARG A 322 -0.88 -29.86 31.65
N THR A 323 -1.53 -29.49 32.76
CA THR A 323 -1.38 -28.17 33.39
C THR A 323 -0.03 -27.98 34.08
N GLY A 324 0.67 -29.07 34.43
CA GLY A 324 2.01 -29.01 35.01
C GLY A 324 3.14 -28.80 34.00
N ILE A 325 2.84 -28.84 32.69
CA ILE A 325 3.83 -28.57 31.65
C ILE A 325 4.00 -27.05 31.48
N HIS A 326 5.25 -26.59 31.62
CA HIS A 326 5.62 -25.20 31.40
C HIS A 326 5.39 -24.76 29.95
N ARG A 327 4.98 -23.50 29.76
CA ARG A 327 4.84 -22.90 28.42
C ARG A 327 6.18 -22.88 27.72
N VAL A 328 6.22 -23.38 26.50
CA VAL A 328 7.40 -23.30 25.64
C VAL A 328 7.63 -21.85 25.23
N GLU A 329 8.87 -21.40 25.36
CA GLU A 329 9.33 -20.11 24.86
C GLU A 329 9.74 -20.23 23.39
N MET A 330 9.39 -19.23 22.58
CA MET A 330 9.79 -19.17 21.17
C MET A 330 11.30 -18.97 21.08
N PRO A 331 12.05 -19.81 20.36
CA PRO A 331 13.45 -19.53 20.06
C PRO A 331 13.59 -18.26 19.21
N GLU A 332 14.46 -17.35 19.62
CA GLU A 332 14.70 -16.08 18.94
C GLU A 332 16.16 -15.98 18.43
N LEU A 333 16.39 -15.11 17.45
CA LEU A 333 17.72 -14.61 17.12
C LEU A 333 18.26 -13.73 18.26
N ASP A 334 19.58 -13.69 18.41
CA ASP A 334 20.25 -12.80 19.36
C ASP A 334 19.88 -11.33 19.10
N PRO A 335 19.51 -10.53 20.12
CA PRO A 335 19.07 -9.14 19.94
C PRO A 335 20.09 -8.22 19.26
N VAL A 336 21.38 -8.39 19.53
CA VAL A 336 22.44 -7.54 18.94
C VAL A 336 22.62 -7.89 17.47
N TYR A 337 22.66 -9.19 17.14
CA TYR A 337 22.74 -9.66 15.77
C TYR A 337 21.49 -9.33 14.94
N ARG A 338 20.29 -9.65 15.44
CA ARG A 338 19.05 -9.46 14.65
C ARG A 338 18.76 -8.00 14.34
N ALA A 339 19.28 -7.07 15.14
CA ALA A 339 19.21 -5.64 14.90
C ALA A 339 20.03 -5.18 13.68
N THR A 340 20.88 -6.03 13.08
CA THR A 340 21.67 -5.71 11.88
C THR A 340 21.14 -6.38 10.61
N SER A 341 20.16 -7.26 10.72
CA SER A 341 19.61 -8.03 9.57
C SER A 341 18.19 -7.59 9.25
N ARG A 342 17.94 -7.19 8.00
CA ARG A 342 16.61 -6.81 7.51
C ARG A 342 15.72 -7.98 7.16
N VAL A 343 16.32 -9.08 6.70
CA VAL A 343 15.64 -10.17 6.00
C VAL A 343 15.43 -11.41 6.86
N GLU A 344 16.17 -11.55 7.97
CA GLU A 344 16.05 -12.72 8.84
C GLU A 344 14.91 -12.54 9.84
N GLU A 345 14.00 -13.52 9.87
CA GLU A 345 12.91 -13.58 10.82
C GLU A 345 13.45 -13.67 12.26
N VAL A 346 12.98 -12.79 13.14
CA VAL A 346 13.45 -12.71 14.54
C VAL A 346 13.14 -13.98 15.32
N ASN A 347 11.90 -14.46 15.19
CA ASN A 347 11.45 -15.70 15.81
C ASN A 347 11.84 -16.87 14.89
N LYS A 348 12.57 -17.86 15.39
CA LYS A 348 13.05 -19.01 14.60
C LYS A 348 12.00 -20.10 14.36
N GLY A 349 10.87 -20.04 15.06
CA GLY A 349 9.86 -21.10 15.06
C GLY A 349 10.17 -22.19 16.09
N LEU A 350 9.17 -23.02 16.39
CA LEU A 350 9.36 -24.16 17.28
C LEU A 350 10.02 -25.32 16.53
N THR A 351 10.89 -26.07 17.21
CA THR A 351 11.29 -27.40 16.72
C THR A 351 10.14 -28.39 16.91
N LYS A 352 10.23 -29.55 16.26
CA LYS A 352 9.27 -30.65 16.42
C LYS A 352 9.05 -31.03 17.89
N GLU A 353 10.12 -31.14 18.66
CA GLU A 353 10.08 -31.54 20.07
C GLU A 353 9.37 -30.48 20.91
N LEU A 354 9.69 -29.21 20.67
CA LEU A 354 9.08 -28.07 21.35
C LEU A 354 7.58 -27.97 21.02
N ALA A 355 7.20 -28.13 19.76
CA ALA A 355 5.80 -28.15 19.33
C ALA A 355 5.02 -29.30 19.99
N LEU A 356 5.59 -30.51 20.08
CA LEU A 356 4.96 -31.64 20.77
C LEU A 356 4.76 -31.38 22.26
N VAL A 357 5.74 -30.76 22.92
CA VAL A 357 5.64 -30.41 24.36
C VAL A 357 4.56 -29.36 24.58
N GLU A 358 4.53 -28.30 23.78
CA GLU A 358 3.51 -27.24 23.91
C GLU A 358 2.11 -27.76 23.58
N ALA A 359 1.97 -28.63 22.56
CA ALA A 359 0.68 -29.21 22.17
C ALA A 359 0.04 -30.04 23.30
N LYS A 360 0.84 -30.74 24.11
CA LYS A 360 0.37 -31.53 25.27
C LYS A 360 -0.32 -30.67 26.33
N ARG A 361 -0.01 -29.37 26.42
CA ARG A 361 -0.66 -28.43 27.38
C ARG A 361 -2.14 -28.21 27.08
N CYS A 362 -2.57 -28.40 25.84
CA CYS A 362 -3.98 -28.25 25.47
C CYS A 362 -4.86 -29.28 26.19
N LEU A 363 -5.94 -28.84 26.85
CA LEU A 363 -6.84 -29.71 27.59
C LEU A 363 -7.91 -30.41 26.74
N ASP A 364 -7.96 -30.13 25.43
CA ASP A 364 -9.02 -30.62 24.55
C ASP A 364 -10.45 -30.30 25.05
N CYS A 365 -10.66 -29.03 25.40
CA CYS A 365 -11.89 -28.53 26.04
C CYS A 365 -13.14 -28.90 25.22
N ALA A 366 -14.20 -29.39 25.89
CA ALA A 366 -15.46 -29.70 25.22
C ALA A 366 -16.18 -28.45 24.68
N LYS A 367 -16.01 -27.30 25.36
CA LYS A 367 -16.45 -25.97 24.91
C LYS A 367 -15.21 -25.08 24.76
N PRO A 368 -14.58 -25.08 23.58
CA PRO A 368 -13.30 -24.41 23.39
C PRO A 368 -13.47 -22.90 23.23
N THR A 369 -13.42 -22.16 24.33
CA THR A 369 -13.52 -20.68 24.34
C THR A 369 -12.40 -19.98 23.56
N CYS A 370 -11.28 -20.67 23.32
CA CYS A 370 -10.23 -20.19 22.42
C CYS A 370 -10.72 -20.01 20.97
N MET A 371 -11.67 -20.83 20.50
CA MET A 371 -12.27 -20.70 19.17
C MET A 371 -13.15 -19.45 19.08
N GLU A 372 -13.94 -19.17 20.13
CA GLU A 372 -14.75 -17.94 20.24
C GLU A 372 -13.87 -16.67 20.26
N GLY A 373 -12.66 -16.78 20.81
CA GLY A 373 -11.67 -15.70 20.82
C GLY A 373 -10.95 -15.47 19.49
N CYS A 374 -11.11 -16.38 18.52
CA CYS A 374 -10.48 -16.30 17.21
C CYS A 374 -11.46 -15.69 16.20
N PRO A 375 -11.17 -14.53 15.57
CA PRO A 375 -12.10 -13.90 14.63
C PRO A 375 -12.47 -14.74 13.39
N VAL A 376 -11.61 -15.69 13.01
CA VAL A 376 -11.90 -16.67 11.94
C VAL A 376 -12.27 -18.06 12.50
N SER A 377 -12.55 -18.18 13.79
CA SER A 377 -13.04 -19.41 14.43
C SER A 377 -12.26 -20.68 14.10
N ILE A 378 -10.92 -20.60 14.09
CA ILE A 378 -10.04 -21.75 13.83
C ILE A 378 -10.41 -22.92 14.75
N ASN A 379 -10.39 -24.14 14.24
CA ASN A 379 -10.61 -25.34 15.05
C ASN A 379 -9.36 -25.68 15.91
N ILE A 380 -9.10 -24.83 16.90
CA ILE A 380 -7.86 -24.79 17.68
C ILE A 380 -7.55 -26.13 18.37
N PRO A 381 -8.48 -26.77 19.10
CA PRO A 381 -8.20 -28.06 19.71
C PRO A 381 -7.83 -29.13 18.69
N SER A 382 -8.51 -29.18 17.54
CA SER A 382 -8.32 -30.24 16.55
C SER A 382 -6.93 -30.18 15.91
N PHE A 383 -6.45 -29.00 15.50
CA PHE A 383 -5.10 -28.92 14.94
C PHE A 383 -4.03 -29.18 16.01
N ILE A 384 -4.20 -28.68 17.24
CA ILE A 384 -3.24 -28.93 18.32
C ILE A 384 -3.15 -30.42 18.65
N LYS A 385 -4.29 -31.15 18.66
CA LYS A 385 -4.26 -32.59 18.93
C LYS A 385 -3.64 -33.40 17.80
N ASN A 386 -3.74 -32.91 16.55
CA ASN A 386 -2.98 -33.48 15.45
C ASN A 386 -1.47 -33.27 15.62
N ILE A 387 -1.03 -32.11 16.13
CA ILE A 387 0.37 -31.89 16.51
C ILE A 387 0.77 -32.84 17.63
N GLU A 388 -0.02 -32.96 18.70
CA GLU A 388 0.31 -33.82 19.85
C GLU A 388 0.53 -35.29 19.46
N ARG A 389 -0.21 -35.80 18.47
CA ARG A 389 -0.03 -37.17 17.93
C ARG A 389 1.04 -37.28 16.82
N GLY A 390 1.77 -36.21 16.51
CA GLY A 390 2.81 -36.19 15.47
C GLY A 390 2.31 -36.05 14.03
N GLN A 391 1.01 -35.84 13.81
CA GLN A 391 0.39 -35.72 12.48
C GLN A 391 0.34 -34.26 12.04
N PHE A 392 1.50 -33.66 11.77
CA PHE A 392 1.63 -32.21 11.50
C PHE A 392 0.96 -31.76 10.20
N LEU A 393 1.03 -32.57 9.14
CA LEU A 393 0.33 -32.28 7.89
C LEU A 393 -1.19 -32.28 8.08
N ALA A 394 -1.71 -33.19 8.91
CA ALA A 394 -3.13 -33.22 9.24
C ALA A 394 -3.54 -31.98 10.07
N ALA A 395 -2.64 -31.50 10.95
CA ALA A 395 -2.85 -30.24 11.66
C ALA A 395 -2.93 -29.05 10.69
N ALA A 396 -2.04 -28.98 9.69
CA ALA A 396 -2.07 -27.95 8.65
C ALA A 396 -3.36 -28.02 7.81
N LYS A 397 -3.81 -29.23 7.44
CA LYS A 397 -5.10 -29.45 6.76
C LYS A 397 -6.28 -28.91 7.57
N VAL A 398 -6.30 -29.13 8.90
CA VAL A 398 -7.33 -28.58 9.80
C VAL A 398 -7.27 -27.05 9.88
N LEU A 399 -6.08 -26.44 9.84
CA LEU A 399 -5.95 -24.98 9.80
C LEU A 399 -6.54 -24.40 8.50
N LYS A 400 -6.20 -24.99 7.35
CA LYS A 400 -6.63 -24.51 6.01
C LYS A 400 -8.11 -24.66 5.73
N ASP A 401 -8.78 -25.54 6.46
CA ASP A 401 -10.24 -25.66 6.43
C ASP A 401 -10.91 -24.33 6.80
N THR A 402 -10.37 -23.63 7.80
CA THR A 402 -10.97 -22.42 8.38
C THR A 402 -10.19 -21.12 8.13
N SER A 403 -8.89 -21.20 7.84
CA SER A 403 -8.01 -20.05 7.64
C SER A 403 -7.38 -20.09 6.25
N ALA A 404 -7.47 -18.98 5.53
CA ALA A 404 -6.81 -18.82 4.23
C ALA A 404 -5.31 -18.46 4.37
N LEU A 405 -4.86 -18.01 5.54
CA LEU A 405 -3.50 -17.49 5.77
C LEU A 405 -2.93 -17.97 7.13
N PRO A 406 -2.91 -19.28 7.44
CA PRO A 406 -2.49 -19.77 8.76
C PRO A 406 -1.02 -19.42 9.09
N ALA A 407 -0.12 -19.48 8.10
CA ALA A 407 1.28 -19.15 8.30
C ALA A 407 1.51 -17.66 8.64
N VAL A 408 0.61 -16.79 8.17
CA VAL A 408 0.60 -15.35 8.48
C VAL A 408 0.00 -15.12 9.87
N CYS A 409 -1.15 -15.71 10.17
CA CYS A 409 -1.88 -15.52 11.43
C CYS A 409 -1.04 -15.93 12.65
N GLY A 410 -0.34 -17.07 12.57
CA GLY A 410 0.54 -17.53 13.64
C GLY A 410 1.67 -16.55 14.00
N ARG A 411 2.06 -15.66 13.07
CA ARG A 411 3.13 -14.66 13.24
C ARG A 411 2.62 -13.31 13.73
N VAL A 412 1.50 -12.83 13.18
CA VAL A 412 1.13 -11.40 13.30
C VAL A 412 -0.10 -11.14 14.16
N CYS A 413 -0.85 -12.17 14.55
CA CYS A 413 -2.00 -12.00 15.45
C CYS A 413 -1.56 -11.50 16.82
N PRO A 414 -2.27 -10.55 17.45
CA PRO A 414 -2.09 -10.24 18.87
C PRO A 414 -2.84 -11.28 19.71
N GLN A 415 -2.26 -12.48 19.84
CA GLN A 415 -2.90 -13.62 20.50
C GLN A 415 -3.32 -13.30 21.95
N GLU A 416 -2.56 -12.43 22.61
CA GLU A 416 -2.81 -11.93 23.97
C GLU A 416 -4.13 -11.16 24.11
N LYS A 417 -4.73 -10.72 23.00
CA LYS A 417 -6.06 -10.08 22.94
C LYS A 417 -7.13 -10.95 22.27
N GLN A 418 -6.78 -12.18 21.86
CA GLN A 418 -7.61 -13.04 20.99
C GLN A 418 -7.70 -14.47 21.54
N CYS A 419 -7.26 -15.48 20.78
CA CYS A 419 -7.43 -16.89 21.10
C CYS A 419 -6.77 -17.27 22.44
N GLU A 420 -5.57 -16.76 22.72
CA GLU A 420 -4.84 -17.04 23.96
C GLU A 420 -5.48 -16.34 25.16
N SER A 421 -6.03 -15.14 24.97
CA SER A 421 -6.78 -14.40 26.01
C SER A 421 -8.03 -15.12 26.51
N ARG A 422 -8.56 -16.06 25.71
CA ARG A 422 -9.74 -16.88 26.03
C ARG A 422 -9.38 -18.30 26.44
N CYS A 423 -8.10 -18.64 26.55
CA CYS A 423 -7.66 -19.97 26.95
C CYS A 423 -8.04 -20.26 28.41
N VAL A 424 -8.51 -21.48 28.71
CA VAL A 424 -8.91 -21.87 30.07
C VAL A 424 -7.75 -21.86 31.08
N HIS A 425 -6.50 -21.96 30.61
CA HIS A 425 -5.30 -21.85 31.46
C HIS A 425 -5.24 -20.54 32.24
N LEU A 426 -5.69 -19.43 31.65
CA LEU A 426 -5.73 -18.14 32.33
C LEU A 426 -6.69 -18.12 33.52
N LYS A 427 -7.79 -18.91 33.48
CA LYS A 427 -8.70 -19.06 34.63
C LYS A 427 -8.07 -19.83 35.79
N MET A 428 -6.98 -20.54 35.52
CA MET A 428 -6.21 -21.30 36.51
C MET A 428 -4.96 -20.52 36.97
N ASN A 429 -4.81 -19.25 36.60
CA ASN A 429 -3.61 -18.42 36.81
C ASN A 429 -2.33 -19.00 36.17
N GLU A 430 -2.48 -19.78 35.10
CA GLU A 430 -1.36 -20.34 34.32
C GLU A 430 -1.28 -19.65 32.94
N PRO A 431 -0.08 -19.57 32.32
CA PRO A 431 0.05 -19.03 30.97
C PRO A 431 -0.81 -19.80 29.96
N ALA A 432 -1.41 -19.10 29.01
CA ALA A 432 -2.16 -19.75 27.92
C ALA A 432 -1.30 -20.77 27.15
N VAL A 433 -1.98 -21.71 26.48
CA VAL A 433 -1.33 -22.52 25.42
C VAL A 433 -0.87 -21.55 24.33
N ALA A 434 0.36 -21.69 23.84
CA ALA A 434 0.94 -20.86 22.78
C ALA A 434 0.34 -21.24 21.41
N ILE A 435 -0.94 -20.91 21.23
CA ILE A 435 -1.74 -21.28 20.05
C ILE A 435 -1.11 -20.72 18.78
N GLY A 436 -0.66 -19.46 18.80
CA GLY A 436 -0.04 -18.84 17.62
C GLY A 436 1.27 -19.54 17.20
N TYR A 437 2.06 -20.00 18.17
CA TYR A 437 3.31 -20.71 17.90
C TYR A 437 3.05 -22.09 17.28
N LEU A 438 2.03 -22.80 17.76
CA LEU A 438 1.62 -24.10 17.20
C LEU A 438 0.98 -23.95 15.81
N GLU A 439 0.18 -22.90 15.59
CA GLU A 439 -0.39 -22.57 14.28
C GLU A 439 0.72 -22.32 13.25
N ARG A 440 1.70 -21.47 13.62
CA ARG A 440 2.88 -21.21 12.80
C ARG A 440 3.65 -22.50 12.50
N PHE A 441 3.94 -23.31 13.51
CA PHE A 441 4.69 -24.56 13.35
C PHE A 441 4.02 -25.49 12.34
N ALA A 442 2.70 -25.70 12.43
CA ALA A 442 2.01 -26.62 11.52
C ALA A 442 2.06 -26.12 10.07
N ALA A 443 1.85 -24.82 9.86
CA ALA A 443 1.88 -24.22 8.53
C ALA A 443 3.30 -24.21 7.93
N ASP A 444 4.31 -23.91 8.74
CA ASP A 444 5.72 -23.92 8.32
C ASP A 444 6.16 -25.36 7.96
N TYR A 445 5.80 -26.36 8.78
CA TYR A 445 6.11 -27.78 8.52
C TYR A 445 5.50 -28.27 7.20
N GLU A 446 4.24 -27.94 6.94
CA GLU A 446 3.57 -28.31 5.68
C GLU A 446 4.31 -27.73 4.48
N ARG A 447 4.60 -26.43 4.51
CA ARG A 447 5.34 -25.74 3.44
C ARG A 447 6.71 -26.38 3.20
N GLU A 448 7.48 -26.62 4.26
CA GLU A 448 8.86 -27.09 4.14
C GLU A 448 8.95 -28.58 3.79
N SER A 449 7.92 -29.36 4.10
CA SER A 449 7.81 -30.75 3.64
C SER A 449 7.48 -30.89 2.16
N GLY A 450 7.04 -29.81 1.50
CA GLY A 450 6.53 -29.82 0.12
C GLY A 450 5.14 -30.46 -0.06
N ASN A 451 4.58 -31.07 0.99
CA ASN A 451 3.27 -31.74 0.96
C ASN A 451 2.12 -30.77 1.30
N ILE A 452 1.95 -29.76 0.46
CA ILE A 452 0.92 -28.74 0.62
C ILE A 452 -0.46 -29.33 0.29
N SER A 453 -1.37 -29.29 1.27
CA SER A 453 -2.79 -29.58 1.06
C SER A 453 -3.50 -28.37 0.45
N VAL A 454 -4.29 -28.64 -0.59
CA VAL A 454 -5.26 -27.69 -1.16
C VAL A 454 -6.65 -28.12 -0.68
N PRO A 455 -7.46 -27.20 -0.12
CA PRO A 455 -8.82 -27.52 0.32
C PRO A 455 -9.68 -28.11 -0.81
N GLU A 456 -10.64 -28.97 -0.44
CA GLU A 456 -11.65 -29.46 -1.38
C GLU A 456 -12.56 -28.31 -1.83
N LEU A 457 -12.85 -28.27 -3.12
CA LEU A 457 -13.70 -27.25 -3.74
C LEU A 457 -15.05 -27.86 -4.11
N ALA A 458 -16.13 -27.10 -3.89
CA ALA A 458 -17.44 -27.45 -4.42
C ALA A 458 -17.44 -27.39 -5.97
N PRO A 459 -18.37 -28.09 -6.65
CA PRO A 459 -18.50 -28.01 -8.10
C PRO A 459 -18.69 -26.57 -8.59
N ALA A 460 -18.12 -26.26 -9.75
CA ALA A 460 -18.21 -24.92 -10.33
C ALA A 460 -19.67 -24.52 -10.56
N ASN A 461 -20.07 -23.36 -10.05
CA ASN A 461 -21.45 -22.85 -10.17
C ASN A 461 -21.63 -21.86 -11.33
N GLY A 462 -20.54 -21.47 -12.02
CA GLY A 462 -20.55 -20.57 -13.18
C GLY A 462 -20.76 -19.09 -12.87
N ILE A 463 -20.83 -18.71 -11.59
CA ILE A 463 -21.06 -17.33 -11.15
C ILE A 463 -19.72 -16.64 -10.89
N LYS A 464 -19.57 -15.44 -11.46
CA LYS A 464 -18.37 -14.61 -11.30
C LYS A 464 -18.45 -13.68 -10.10
N ILE A 465 -17.38 -13.62 -9.32
CA ILE A 465 -17.24 -12.76 -8.13
C ILE A 465 -15.98 -11.90 -8.23
N ALA A 466 -16.13 -10.60 -7.97
CA ALA A 466 -15.01 -9.65 -7.97
C ALA A 466 -14.61 -9.28 -6.55
N VAL A 467 -13.31 -9.22 -6.29
CA VAL A 467 -12.72 -8.84 -5.01
C VAL A 467 -11.84 -7.62 -5.25
N VAL A 468 -12.13 -6.51 -4.58
CA VAL A 468 -11.37 -5.25 -4.69
C VAL A 468 -10.37 -5.16 -3.55
N GLY A 469 -9.10 -5.34 -3.87
CA GLY A 469 -7.98 -5.33 -2.93
C GLY A 469 -7.52 -6.74 -2.52
N SER A 470 -6.21 -6.95 -2.53
CA SER A 470 -5.59 -8.24 -2.20
C SER A 470 -5.02 -8.34 -0.78
N GLY A 471 -5.50 -7.47 0.12
CA GLY A 471 -5.15 -7.56 1.54
C GLY A 471 -5.79 -8.78 2.23
N PRO A 472 -5.54 -8.96 3.55
CA PRO A 472 -6.02 -10.14 4.28
C PRO A 472 -7.53 -10.39 4.18
N ALA A 473 -8.35 -9.33 4.18
CA ALA A 473 -9.80 -9.46 4.02
C ALA A 473 -10.18 -10.01 2.64
N GLY A 474 -9.57 -9.46 1.58
CA GLY A 474 -9.81 -9.89 0.20
C GLY A 474 -9.34 -11.32 -0.06
N LEU A 475 -8.14 -11.69 0.39
CA LEU A 475 -7.64 -13.06 0.25
C LEU A 475 -8.48 -14.07 1.02
N SER A 476 -8.95 -13.71 2.22
CA SER A 476 -9.82 -14.59 3.00
C SER A 476 -11.19 -14.76 2.36
N PHE A 477 -11.79 -13.67 1.86
CA PHE A 477 -13.05 -13.72 1.12
C PHE A 477 -12.91 -14.56 -0.16
N ALA A 478 -11.83 -14.33 -0.93
CA ALA A 478 -11.59 -15.02 -2.19
C ALA A 478 -11.40 -16.53 -1.98
N GLY A 479 -10.66 -16.93 -0.96
CA GLY A 479 -10.46 -18.34 -0.60
C GLY A 479 -11.77 -19.05 -0.26
N ASP A 480 -12.61 -18.45 0.58
CA ASP A 480 -13.90 -19.06 0.95
C ASP A 480 -14.88 -19.10 -0.23
N MET A 481 -14.93 -18.05 -1.07
CA MET A 481 -15.75 -18.07 -2.29
C MET A 481 -15.26 -19.11 -3.30
N ALA A 482 -13.96 -19.31 -3.46
CA ALA A 482 -13.45 -20.37 -4.34
C ALA A 482 -13.85 -21.76 -3.85
N LYS A 483 -13.82 -22.00 -2.52
CA LYS A 483 -14.30 -23.26 -1.92
C LYS A 483 -15.78 -23.53 -2.22
N PHE A 484 -16.61 -22.50 -2.33
CA PHE A 484 -18.02 -22.62 -2.73
C PHE A 484 -18.24 -22.77 -4.25
N GLY A 485 -17.18 -22.85 -5.06
CA GLY A 485 -17.27 -23.13 -6.50
C GLY A 485 -17.49 -21.90 -7.40
N TYR A 486 -17.27 -20.68 -6.90
CA TYR A 486 -17.39 -19.44 -7.68
C TYR A 486 -16.14 -19.14 -8.51
N ASP A 487 -16.29 -18.43 -9.63
CA ASP A 487 -15.18 -17.89 -10.43
C ASP A 487 -14.73 -16.54 -9.85
N VAL A 488 -13.66 -16.56 -9.06
CA VAL A 488 -13.22 -15.40 -8.27
C VAL A 488 -12.05 -14.68 -8.94
N THR A 489 -12.19 -13.37 -9.12
CA THR A 489 -11.11 -12.48 -9.59
C THR A 489 -10.83 -11.39 -8.58
N VAL A 490 -9.57 -11.27 -8.15
CA VAL A 490 -9.07 -10.23 -7.25
C VAL A 490 -8.37 -9.15 -8.05
N PHE A 491 -8.81 -7.90 -7.87
CA PHE A 491 -8.23 -6.71 -8.48
C PHE A 491 -7.36 -5.99 -7.46
N GLU A 492 -6.08 -5.78 -7.78
CA GLU A 492 -5.09 -5.15 -6.92
C GLU A 492 -4.52 -3.89 -7.59
N ALA A 493 -4.43 -2.81 -6.81
CA ALA A 493 -3.95 -1.51 -7.29
C ALA A 493 -2.43 -1.47 -7.45
N LEU A 494 -1.69 -2.22 -6.63
CA LEU A 494 -0.25 -2.34 -6.70
C LEU A 494 0.18 -3.46 -7.67
N HIS A 495 1.48 -3.51 -7.94
CA HIS A 495 2.12 -4.54 -8.75
C HIS A 495 2.31 -5.87 -7.98
N GLU A 496 2.09 -5.86 -6.66
CA GLU A 496 2.26 -7.00 -5.76
C GLU A 496 0.97 -7.30 -4.98
N VAL A 497 0.67 -8.59 -4.83
CA VAL A 497 -0.51 -9.10 -4.11
C VAL A 497 -0.18 -9.31 -2.63
N GLY A 498 -1.08 -8.92 -1.73
CA GLY A 498 -0.96 -9.18 -0.28
C GLY A 498 -1.23 -7.96 0.61
N GLY A 499 -1.33 -6.76 0.03
CA GLY A 499 -1.57 -5.54 0.79
C GLY A 499 -0.54 -5.31 1.89
N VAL A 500 -1.00 -4.99 3.11
CA VAL A 500 -0.12 -4.68 4.26
C VAL A 500 0.87 -5.81 4.60
N LEU A 501 0.56 -7.05 4.19
CA LEU A 501 1.42 -8.22 4.39
C LEU A 501 2.75 -8.11 3.64
N LYS A 502 2.77 -7.36 2.53
CA LYS A 502 3.95 -7.15 1.67
C LYS A 502 4.54 -5.75 1.85
N TYR A 503 3.71 -4.70 1.75
CA TYR A 503 4.23 -3.33 1.77
C TYR A 503 4.45 -2.80 3.20
N GLY A 504 3.81 -3.37 4.21
CA GLY A 504 3.77 -2.81 5.57
C GLY A 504 4.58 -3.61 6.59
N ILE A 505 4.26 -4.90 6.75
CA ILE A 505 4.91 -5.77 7.74
C ILE A 505 6.30 -6.17 7.20
N PRO A 506 7.40 -5.88 7.90
CA PRO A 506 8.75 -6.19 7.40
C PRO A 506 9.10 -7.69 7.41
N GLU A 507 10.07 -8.07 6.57
CA GLU A 507 10.60 -9.45 6.42
C GLU A 507 11.00 -10.10 7.75
N PHE A 508 11.64 -9.33 8.66
CA PHE A 508 12.07 -9.84 9.96
C PHE A 508 10.92 -10.28 10.89
N ARG A 509 9.68 -9.97 10.53
CA ARG A 509 8.46 -10.33 11.27
C ARG A 509 7.54 -11.23 10.45
N LEU A 510 7.37 -10.94 9.16
CA LEU A 510 6.59 -11.75 8.23
C LEU A 510 7.35 -11.86 6.91
N PRO A 511 8.04 -12.99 6.66
CA PRO A 511 8.77 -13.15 5.43
C PRO A 511 7.87 -13.17 4.19
N ASN A 512 8.25 -12.47 3.12
CA ASN A 512 7.42 -12.38 1.91
C ASN A 512 7.16 -13.75 1.27
N LYS A 513 8.16 -14.66 1.33
CA LYS A 513 8.04 -16.05 0.87
C LYS A 513 6.92 -16.83 1.56
N ILE A 514 6.52 -16.46 2.77
CA ILE A 514 5.40 -17.08 3.48
C ILE A 514 4.09 -16.64 2.81
N VAL A 515 3.97 -15.36 2.53
CA VAL A 515 2.78 -14.77 1.91
C VAL A 515 2.60 -15.30 0.49
N ASP A 516 3.70 -15.44 -0.27
CA ASP A 516 3.69 -15.99 -1.64
C ASP A 516 3.11 -17.40 -1.71
N VAL A 517 3.51 -18.28 -0.78
CA VAL A 517 2.99 -19.65 -0.73
C VAL A 517 1.47 -19.66 -0.52
N GLU A 518 0.94 -18.77 0.32
CA GLU A 518 -0.51 -18.71 0.54
C GLU A 518 -1.26 -18.12 -0.67
N ILE A 519 -0.67 -17.14 -1.36
CA ILE A 519 -1.23 -16.60 -2.61
C ILE A 519 -1.20 -17.68 -3.70
N ASP A 520 -0.14 -18.46 -3.80
CA ASP A 520 -0.03 -19.55 -4.76
C ASP A 520 -1.01 -20.68 -4.45
N ASN A 521 -1.31 -20.94 -3.18
CA ASN A 521 -2.39 -21.84 -2.80
C ASN A 521 -3.76 -21.35 -3.31
N LEU A 522 -4.04 -20.04 -3.19
CA LEU A 522 -5.26 -19.45 -3.76
C LEU A 522 -5.30 -19.53 -5.29
N LYS A 523 -4.16 -19.34 -5.97
CA LYS A 523 -4.06 -19.54 -7.43
C LYS A 523 -4.34 -20.99 -7.81
N LYS A 524 -3.83 -21.97 -7.06
CA LYS A 524 -4.13 -23.40 -7.25
C LYS A 524 -5.61 -23.73 -7.01
N MET A 525 -6.31 -22.95 -6.18
CA MET A 525 -7.77 -23.03 -5.99
C MET A 525 -8.56 -22.38 -7.14
N GLY A 526 -7.89 -21.78 -8.13
CA GLY A 526 -8.52 -21.14 -9.29
C GLY A 526 -8.79 -19.64 -9.13
N VAL A 527 -8.34 -19.02 -8.03
CA VAL A 527 -8.47 -17.57 -7.84
C VAL A 527 -7.55 -16.82 -8.80
N LYS A 528 -8.12 -15.89 -9.55
CA LYS A 528 -7.41 -15.04 -10.52
C LYS A 528 -7.00 -13.73 -9.86
N PHE A 529 -5.81 -13.23 -10.19
CA PHE A 529 -5.30 -11.94 -9.69
C PHE A 529 -5.01 -11.02 -10.88
N ILE A 530 -5.50 -9.79 -10.82
CA ILE A 530 -5.22 -8.72 -11.77
C ILE A 530 -4.58 -7.56 -11.00
N THR A 531 -3.26 -7.42 -11.14
CA THR A 531 -2.48 -6.32 -10.56
C THR A 531 -2.56 -5.06 -11.42
N ASP A 532 -2.03 -3.95 -10.91
CA ASP A 532 -2.03 -2.63 -11.57
C ASP A 532 -3.42 -2.17 -12.04
N CYS A 533 -4.47 -2.60 -11.33
CA CYS A 533 -5.85 -2.31 -11.67
C CYS A 533 -6.58 -1.69 -10.48
N ILE A 534 -6.92 -0.41 -10.61
CA ILE A 534 -7.57 0.35 -9.56
C ILE A 534 -9.06 0.39 -9.84
N VAL A 535 -9.84 -0.36 -9.06
CA VAL A 535 -11.30 -0.24 -9.12
C VAL A 535 -11.73 1.16 -8.69
N GLY A 536 -12.61 1.78 -9.46
CA GLY A 536 -13.02 3.18 -9.33
C GLY A 536 -12.22 4.16 -10.19
N LYS A 537 -11.12 3.72 -10.80
CA LYS A 537 -10.32 4.53 -11.74
C LYS A 537 -10.06 3.79 -13.06
N THR A 538 -9.33 2.66 -13.01
CA THR A 538 -9.00 1.83 -14.18
C THR A 538 -10.23 1.10 -14.72
N ILE A 539 -11.06 0.60 -13.80
CA ILE A 539 -12.33 -0.07 -14.09
C ILE A 539 -13.36 0.37 -13.05
N SER A 540 -14.59 0.65 -13.47
CA SER A 540 -15.66 1.00 -12.51
C SER A 540 -16.37 -0.25 -11.98
N VAL A 541 -17.12 -0.11 -10.88
CA VAL A 541 -17.99 -1.19 -10.41
C VAL A 541 -19.08 -1.51 -11.45
N ASP A 542 -19.60 -0.50 -12.12
CA ASP A 542 -20.59 -0.66 -13.19
C ASP A 542 -20.00 -1.49 -14.37
N ASP A 543 -18.73 -1.26 -14.74
CA ASP A 543 -18.05 -2.10 -15.75
C ASP A 543 -17.92 -3.57 -15.29
N LEU A 544 -17.70 -3.83 -13.99
CA LEU A 544 -17.66 -5.20 -13.46
C LEU A 544 -19.04 -5.86 -13.55
N GLU A 545 -20.10 -5.13 -13.21
CA GLU A 545 -21.48 -5.62 -13.35
C GLU A 545 -21.80 -5.95 -14.81
N GLU A 546 -21.42 -5.09 -15.75
CA GLU A 546 -21.54 -5.33 -17.20
C GLU A 546 -20.76 -6.55 -17.68
N GLN A 547 -19.60 -6.85 -17.06
CA GLN A 547 -18.80 -8.06 -17.33
C GLN A 547 -19.39 -9.35 -16.73
N GLY A 548 -20.53 -9.25 -16.03
CA GLY A 548 -21.29 -10.36 -15.50
C GLY A 548 -20.89 -10.78 -14.08
N TYR A 549 -20.13 -9.95 -13.36
CA TYR A 549 -19.86 -10.18 -11.94
C TYR A 549 -21.17 -10.02 -11.14
N LYS A 550 -21.56 -11.05 -10.38
CA LYS A 550 -22.83 -11.09 -9.63
C LYS A 550 -22.70 -10.64 -8.17
N GLY A 551 -21.48 -10.62 -7.65
CA GLY A 551 -21.18 -10.13 -6.32
C GLY A 551 -19.80 -9.48 -6.28
N ILE A 552 -19.69 -8.41 -5.51
CA ILE A 552 -18.46 -7.64 -5.36
C ILE A 552 -18.13 -7.53 -3.87
N PHE A 553 -16.89 -7.85 -3.51
CA PHE A 553 -16.35 -7.63 -2.17
C PHE A 553 -15.32 -6.51 -2.18
N VAL A 554 -15.49 -5.51 -1.31
CA VAL A 554 -14.56 -4.40 -1.16
C VAL A 554 -13.71 -4.59 0.10
N GLY A 555 -12.42 -4.89 -0.12
CA GLY A 555 -11.40 -5.09 0.90
C GLY A 555 -10.19 -4.17 0.71
N SER A 556 -10.40 -2.94 0.22
CA SER A 556 -9.35 -1.98 -0.16
C SER A 556 -8.54 -1.40 1.01
N GLY A 557 -8.98 -1.68 2.25
CA GLY A 557 -8.26 -1.32 3.47
C GLY A 557 -8.30 0.17 3.84
N ALA A 558 -7.45 0.56 4.80
CA ALA A 558 -7.25 1.94 5.23
C ALA A 558 -5.81 2.37 4.97
N GLY A 559 -5.52 2.77 3.73
CA GLY A 559 -4.16 3.09 3.31
C GLY A 559 -3.74 4.55 3.46
N LEU A 560 -4.65 5.50 3.65
CA LEU A 560 -4.32 6.94 3.63
C LEU A 560 -3.65 7.35 4.95
N PRO A 561 -2.40 7.87 4.94
CA PRO A 561 -1.69 8.20 6.17
C PRO A 561 -2.30 9.45 6.83
N ASN A 562 -2.38 9.43 8.16
CA ASN A 562 -2.73 10.62 8.93
C ASN A 562 -1.46 11.41 9.28
N PHE A 563 -1.56 12.73 9.21
CA PHE A 563 -0.57 13.69 9.66
C PHE A 563 -1.16 14.51 10.82
N MET A 564 -0.31 15.14 11.63
CA MET A 564 -0.73 15.87 12.83
C MET A 564 -1.19 17.29 12.54
N GLY A 565 -0.81 17.86 11.39
CA GLY A 565 -1.10 19.25 11.02
C GLY A 565 -0.27 20.25 11.81
N ILE A 566 0.97 19.91 12.15
CA ILE A 566 1.86 20.75 12.95
C ILE A 566 2.87 21.51 12.07
N PRO A 567 3.40 22.66 12.53
CA PRO A 567 4.41 23.40 11.78
C PRO A 567 5.64 22.53 11.47
N GLY A 568 6.11 22.63 10.22
CA GLY A 568 7.30 21.92 9.74
C GLY A 568 7.06 20.47 9.26
N GLU A 569 5.83 19.93 9.30
CA GLU A 569 5.54 18.50 8.97
C GLU A 569 5.85 18.08 7.51
N ASN A 570 6.06 19.04 6.61
CA ASN A 570 6.47 18.79 5.23
C ASN A 570 7.98 18.97 4.98
N ALA A 571 8.79 19.22 6.02
CA ALA A 571 10.25 19.30 5.89
C ALA A 571 10.85 18.01 5.29
N ILE A 572 12.00 18.14 4.65
CA ILE A 572 12.75 17.03 4.07
C ILE A 572 13.13 16.05 5.20
N ASN A 573 13.14 14.74 4.89
CA ASN A 573 13.36 13.63 5.82
C ASN A 573 12.23 13.42 6.86
N ILE A 574 11.08 14.09 6.71
CA ILE A 574 9.85 13.66 7.37
C ILE A 574 9.08 12.76 6.41
N MET A 575 8.73 11.55 6.83
CA MET A 575 7.95 10.59 6.05
C MET A 575 6.77 10.08 6.87
N SER A 576 5.68 9.68 6.21
CA SER A 576 4.72 8.81 6.87
C SER A 576 5.37 7.43 7.05
N SER A 577 4.91 6.64 8.03
CA SER A 577 5.31 5.23 8.10
C SER A 577 4.95 4.45 6.86
N ASN A 578 3.86 4.82 6.17
CA ASN A 578 3.46 4.17 4.94
C ASN A 578 4.51 4.41 3.85
N GLU A 579 4.94 5.65 3.62
CA GLU A 579 6.02 5.95 2.67
C GLU A 579 7.30 5.20 3.04
N TYR A 580 7.72 5.29 4.30
CA TYR A 580 8.97 4.69 4.76
C TYR A 580 8.96 3.16 4.58
N LEU A 581 7.92 2.49 5.04
CA LEU A 581 7.78 1.04 4.93
C LEU A 581 7.53 0.58 3.49
N THR A 582 6.75 1.30 2.68
CA THR A 582 6.61 0.97 1.25
C THR A 582 7.95 1.07 0.52
N ARG A 583 8.74 2.12 0.77
CA ARG A 583 10.09 2.23 0.18
C ARG A 583 10.98 1.06 0.59
N VAL A 584 11.00 0.68 1.87
CA VAL A 584 11.91 -0.36 2.36
C VAL A 584 11.44 -1.79 2.09
N ASN A 585 10.14 -2.07 2.21
CA ASN A 585 9.60 -3.43 2.12
C ASN A 585 9.15 -3.78 0.70
N LEU A 586 8.40 -2.89 0.04
CA LEU A 586 7.85 -3.16 -1.30
C LEU A 586 8.89 -2.86 -2.38
N MET A 587 9.58 -1.73 -2.25
CA MET A 587 10.54 -1.28 -3.27
C MET A 587 12.00 -1.66 -2.96
N ASP A 588 12.25 -2.27 -1.79
CA ASP A 588 13.58 -2.64 -1.28
C ASP A 588 14.64 -1.51 -1.38
N ALA A 589 14.23 -0.25 -1.21
CA ALA A 589 15.05 0.96 -1.40
C ALA A 589 16.35 1.00 -0.56
N ALA A 590 16.45 0.18 0.48
CA ALA A 590 17.67 0.05 1.29
C ALA A 590 18.73 -0.84 0.62
N ASN A 591 18.38 -1.55 -0.46
CA ASN A 591 19.29 -2.38 -1.25
C ASN A 591 19.94 -1.54 -2.34
N PRO A 592 21.29 -1.48 -2.40
CA PRO A 592 22.01 -0.66 -3.37
C PRO A 592 21.77 -1.06 -4.84
N ASN A 593 21.17 -2.24 -5.08
CA ASN A 593 20.86 -2.78 -6.40
C ASN A 593 19.42 -2.47 -6.87
N THR A 594 18.69 -1.63 -6.15
CA THR A 594 17.34 -1.19 -6.53
C THR A 594 17.34 0.30 -6.86
N ASP A 595 16.40 0.72 -7.71
CA ASP A 595 16.36 2.08 -8.24
C ASP A 595 15.58 3.06 -7.33
N THR A 596 14.86 2.56 -6.32
CA THR A 596 14.02 3.43 -5.50
C THR A 596 14.88 4.12 -4.45
N PRO A 597 14.92 5.46 -4.42
CA PRO A 597 15.80 6.16 -3.49
C PRO A 597 15.21 6.20 -2.07
N ILE A 598 16.11 6.27 -1.07
CA ILE A 598 15.75 6.55 0.32
C ILE A 598 16.90 7.29 1.03
N ASN A 599 16.55 8.28 1.84
CA ASN A 599 17.52 8.94 2.72
C ASN A 599 17.58 8.16 4.05
N LEU A 600 18.78 7.68 4.40
CA LEU A 600 19.00 6.96 5.67
C LEU A 600 19.33 7.96 6.78
N GLY A 601 18.47 8.02 7.81
CA GLY A 601 18.69 8.85 8.99
C GLY A 601 19.71 8.21 9.96
N LYS A 602 20.43 9.05 10.73
CA LYS A 602 21.30 8.59 11.81
C LYS A 602 20.61 8.71 13.17
N ARG A 603 19.80 9.75 13.37
CA ARG A 603 18.97 9.99 14.56
C ARG A 603 17.50 10.06 14.14
N VAL A 604 16.85 8.92 14.20
CA VAL A 604 15.48 8.72 13.71
C VAL A 604 14.51 8.82 14.87
N MET A 605 13.53 9.72 14.75
CA MET A 605 12.37 9.73 15.64
C MET A 605 11.17 9.10 14.96
N VAL A 606 10.51 8.15 15.62
CA VAL A 606 9.26 7.56 15.16
C VAL A 606 8.12 8.01 16.07
N VAL A 607 7.08 8.61 15.51
CA VAL A 607 5.95 9.17 16.27
C VAL A 607 4.78 8.20 16.24
N GLY A 608 4.47 7.54 17.36
CA GLY A 608 3.36 6.58 17.45
C GLY A 608 3.56 5.53 18.54
N GLY A 609 2.63 4.57 18.61
CA GLY A 609 2.72 3.44 19.55
C GLY A 609 2.03 2.16 19.06
N GLY A 610 1.61 2.11 17.80
CA GLY A 610 1.05 0.90 17.19
C GLY A 610 2.11 0.00 16.59
N ASN A 611 1.68 -1.12 16.01
CA ASN A 611 2.57 -2.04 15.30
C ASN A 611 3.31 -1.33 14.16
N THR A 612 2.65 -0.46 13.39
CA THR A 612 3.30 0.37 12.36
C THR A 612 4.46 1.21 12.89
N ALA A 613 4.36 1.70 14.13
CA ALA A 613 5.42 2.45 14.78
C ALA A 613 6.57 1.51 15.21
N MET A 614 6.26 0.33 15.77
CA MET A 614 7.28 -0.68 16.10
C MET A 614 8.04 -1.15 14.84
N ASP A 615 7.29 -1.46 13.79
CA ASP A 615 7.84 -1.91 12.50
C ASP A 615 8.75 -0.81 11.92
N SER A 616 8.31 0.46 11.93
CA SER A 616 9.14 1.59 11.51
C SER A 616 10.41 1.75 12.35
N CYS A 617 10.30 1.66 13.68
CA CYS A 617 11.46 1.76 14.57
C CYS A 617 12.51 0.68 14.29
N ARG A 618 12.05 -0.57 14.20
CA ARG A 618 12.90 -1.75 14.05
C ARG A 618 13.53 -1.82 12.67
N THR A 619 12.84 -1.34 11.64
CA THR A 619 13.42 -1.14 10.31
C THR A 619 14.49 -0.05 10.34
N ALA A 620 14.23 1.13 10.92
CA ALA A 620 15.25 2.18 11.01
C ALA A 620 16.49 1.75 11.80
N LYS A 621 16.31 0.97 12.87
CA LYS A 621 17.42 0.39 13.63
C LYS A 621 18.30 -0.52 12.77
N ARG A 622 17.70 -1.36 11.93
CA ARG A 622 18.39 -2.25 10.97
C ARG A 622 19.10 -1.51 9.85
N LEU A 623 18.68 -0.28 9.56
CA LEU A 623 19.38 0.63 8.65
C LEU A 623 20.52 1.41 9.32
N GLY A 624 20.84 1.10 10.58
CA GLY A 624 21.98 1.67 11.30
C GLY A 624 21.67 2.91 12.14
N ALA A 625 20.40 3.28 12.29
CA ALA A 625 20.02 4.48 13.01
C ALA A 625 20.00 4.30 14.55
N GLU A 626 20.25 5.39 15.26
CA GLU A 626 19.81 5.59 16.64
C GLU A 626 18.32 5.97 16.61
N VAL A 627 17.47 5.15 17.22
CA VAL A 627 16.02 5.28 17.09
C VAL A 627 15.40 5.65 18.43
N THR A 628 14.57 6.69 18.43
CA THR A 628 13.70 7.06 19.55
C THR A 628 12.24 7.00 19.14
N LEU A 629 11.46 6.13 19.79
CA LEU A 629 10.01 6.15 19.71
C LEU A 629 9.46 7.29 20.58
N VAL A 630 8.63 8.16 20.02
CA VAL A 630 7.88 9.20 20.74
C VAL A 630 6.41 8.83 20.77
N TYR A 631 5.88 8.64 21.97
CA TYR A 631 4.49 8.25 22.18
C TYR A 631 3.80 9.14 23.21
N ARG A 632 2.62 9.66 22.85
CA ARG A 632 1.87 10.61 23.68
C ARG A 632 1.27 10.02 24.97
N ARG A 633 1.24 8.70 25.13
CA ARG A 633 0.73 8.01 26.34
C ARG A 633 1.83 7.19 27.01
N SER A 634 1.50 6.46 28.06
CA SER A 634 2.44 5.52 28.68
C SER A 634 2.52 4.21 27.89
N GLU A 635 3.50 3.38 28.23
CA GLU A 635 3.66 2.05 27.64
C GLU A 635 2.45 1.14 27.88
N ALA A 636 1.73 1.29 29.00
CA ALA A 636 0.57 0.47 29.30
C ALA A 636 -0.60 0.68 28.32
N GLU A 637 -0.71 1.88 27.74
CA GLU A 637 -1.72 2.21 26.73
C GLU A 637 -1.24 1.96 25.29
N MET A 638 -0.06 1.36 25.10
CA MET A 638 0.51 1.11 23.78
C MET A 638 -0.31 0.05 23.03
N PRO A 639 -0.86 0.36 21.84
CA PRO A 639 -1.69 -0.60 21.12
C PRO A 639 -0.90 -1.71 20.40
N ALA A 640 0.41 -1.57 20.23
CA ALA A 640 1.26 -2.58 19.59
C ALA A 640 1.20 -3.93 20.32
N ARG A 641 1.54 -4.98 19.60
CA ARG A 641 1.63 -6.35 20.11
C ARG A 641 2.79 -6.45 21.10
N LEU A 642 2.57 -7.11 22.23
CA LEU A 642 3.54 -7.11 23.34
C LEU A 642 4.90 -7.69 22.95
N GLU A 643 4.90 -8.74 22.12
CA GLU A 643 6.12 -9.37 21.59
C GLU A 643 6.96 -8.37 20.77
N GLU A 644 6.32 -7.50 19.98
CA GLU A 644 7.03 -6.51 19.16
C GLU A 644 7.61 -5.37 19.99
N VAL A 645 6.93 -4.97 21.08
CA VAL A 645 7.45 -3.98 22.04
C VAL A 645 8.66 -4.55 22.78
N LYS A 646 8.58 -5.82 23.23
CA LYS A 646 9.72 -6.55 23.83
C LYS A 646 10.90 -6.56 22.86
N HIS A 647 10.70 -7.00 21.62
CA HIS A 647 11.78 -7.09 20.64
C HIS A 647 12.41 -5.73 20.33
N ALA A 648 11.61 -4.67 20.21
CA ALA A 648 12.11 -3.33 19.98
C ALA A 648 13.04 -2.83 21.11
N LYS A 649 12.68 -3.11 22.37
CA LYS A 649 13.50 -2.76 23.53
C LYS A 649 14.81 -3.54 23.58
N GLU A 650 14.74 -4.84 23.32
CA GLU A 650 15.91 -5.73 23.28
C GLU A 650 16.89 -5.33 22.14
N GLU A 651 16.37 -4.81 21.03
CA GLU A 651 17.16 -4.25 19.93
C GLU A 651 17.74 -2.85 20.24
N GLY A 652 17.49 -2.30 21.43
CA GLY A 652 18.08 -1.04 21.90
C GLY A 652 17.40 0.22 21.38
N ILE A 653 16.11 0.16 21.04
CA ILE A 653 15.32 1.34 20.65
C ILE A 653 14.95 2.14 21.91
N GLY A 654 15.14 3.46 21.88
CA GLY A 654 14.76 4.36 22.96
C GLY A 654 13.25 4.61 22.99
N PHE A 655 12.63 4.60 24.17
CA PHE A 655 11.20 4.88 24.34
C PHE A 655 11.01 6.19 25.11
N LEU A 656 10.47 7.20 24.44
CA LEU A 656 10.10 8.49 25.02
C LEU A 656 8.56 8.58 25.07
N THR A 657 7.99 8.01 26.12
CA THR A 657 6.54 8.03 26.39
C THR A 657 6.12 9.35 27.05
N LEU A 658 4.82 9.65 27.05
CA LEU A 658 4.26 10.92 27.53
C LEU A 658 4.84 12.15 26.81
N HIS A 659 5.13 12.04 25.52
CA HIS A 659 5.60 13.15 24.69
C HIS A 659 4.86 13.17 23.35
N ASN A 660 4.54 14.36 22.85
CA ASN A 660 3.89 14.54 21.56
C ASN A 660 4.55 15.69 20.78
N PRO A 661 4.86 15.54 19.49
CA PRO A 661 5.42 16.64 18.70
C PRO A 661 4.49 17.86 18.64
N LEU A 662 5.06 19.04 18.75
CA LEU A 662 4.41 20.34 18.56
C LEU A 662 4.87 21.03 17.28
N GLU A 663 6.15 20.91 16.94
CA GLU A 663 6.76 21.56 15.79
C GLU A 663 8.01 20.79 15.36
N TYR A 664 8.28 20.78 14.05
CA TYR A 664 9.54 20.31 13.48
C TYR A 664 10.37 21.49 12.98
N LEU A 665 11.63 21.52 13.39
CA LEU A 665 12.59 22.55 13.00
C LEU A 665 13.42 22.04 11.84
N ALA A 666 13.44 22.79 10.74
CA ALA A 666 14.28 22.52 9.58
C ALA A 666 15.63 23.26 9.65
N ASP A 667 16.62 22.74 8.94
CA ASP A 667 17.88 23.42 8.62
C ASP A 667 17.72 24.37 7.41
N GLU A 668 18.83 24.97 6.98
CA GLU A 668 18.86 25.90 5.84
C GLU A 668 18.51 25.23 4.50
N GLN A 669 18.74 23.92 4.39
CA GLN A 669 18.42 23.11 3.22
C GLN A 669 16.97 22.60 3.25
N GLY A 670 16.25 22.84 4.35
CA GLY A 670 14.86 22.42 4.55
C GLY A 670 14.69 21.01 5.11
N ALA A 671 15.76 20.35 5.54
CA ALA A 671 15.72 19.04 6.19
C ALA A 671 15.50 19.17 7.69
N VAL A 672 14.75 18.24 8.28
CA VAL A 672 14.50 18.24 9.72
C VAL A 672 15.82 18.09 10.49
N LYS A 673 16.00 18.93 11.51
CA LYS A 673 17.18 18.89 12.41
C LYS A 673 16.81 18.68 13.88
N ALA A 674 15.57 19.00 14.25
CA ALA A 674 15.07 18.87 15.62
C ALA A 674 13.54 18.83 15.66
N ALA A 675 13.00 18.25 16.72
CA ALA A 675 11.57 18.25 17.03
C ALA A 675 11.32 18.86 18.41
N VAL A 676 10.39 19.80 18.49
CA VAL A 676 9.89 20.36 19.75
C VAL A 676 8.73 19.48 20.21
N LEU A 677 8.85 18.91 21.40
CA LEU A 677 7.92 17.97 21.99
C LEU A 677 7.20 18.61 23.17
N GLN A 678 5.87 18.50 23.19
CA GLN A 678 5.05 18.74 24.37
C GLN A 678 5.22 17.58 25.35
N VAL A 679 5.48 17.89 26.61
CA VAL A 679 5.44 16.89 27.69
C VAL A 679 3.99 16.69 28.13
N MET A 680 3.59 15.43 28.30
CA MET A 680 2.21 15.04 28.58
C MET A 680 2.11 14.39 29.96
N GLU A 681 0.89 14.35 30.50
CA GLU A 681 0.47 13.50 31.61
C GLU A 681 -0.77 12.69 31.23
N LEU A 682 -1.10 11.65 32.01
CA LEU A 682 -2.29 10.85 31.77
C LEU A 682 -3.49 11.42 32.55
N GLY A 683 -4.56 11.73 31.84
CA GLY A 683 -5.88 12.03 32.40
C GLY A 683 -6.76 10.78 32.52
N GLU A 684 -8.08 11.01 32.44
CA GLU A 684 -9.11 9.97 32.50
C GLU A 684 -9.15 9.13 31.21
N PRO A 685 -9.64 7.87 31.28
CA PRO A 685 -9.88 7.03 30.11
C PRO A 685 -10.76 7.69 29.05
N ASP A 686 -10.33 7.62 27.78
CA ASP A 686 -11.10 8.06 26.62
C ASP A 686 -12.10 6.99 26.14
N ALA A 687 -12.82 7.27 25.05
CA ALA A 687 -13.79 6.35 24.45
C ALA A 687 -13.19 4.98 24.02
N SER A 688 -11.86 4.88 23.89
CA SER A 688 -11.18 3.61 23.63
C SER A 688 -10.80 2.84 24.90
N GLY A 689 -11.16 3.36 26.08
CA GLY A 689 -10.83 2.80 27.39
C GLY A 689 -9.41 3.08 27.85
N ARG A 690 -8.63 3.86 27.09
CA ARG A 690 -7.22 4.17 27.38
C ARG A 690 -7.13 5.57 27.98
N ARG A 691 -6.24 5.77 28.97
CA ARG A 691 -6.04 7.09 29.59
C ARG A 691 -5.69 8.15 28.54
N SER A 692 -6.40 9.27 28.59
CA SER A 692 -6.23 10.38 27.65
C SER A 692 -4.92 11.14 27.94
N PRO A 693 -4.15 11.53 26.92
CA PRO A 693 -2.96 12.33 27.13
C PRO A 693 -3.34 13.81 27.27
N GLN A 694 -2.84 14.48 28.31
CA GLN A 694 -3.07 15.91 28.58
C GLN A 694 -1.73 16.66 28.58
N PRO A 695 -1.61 17.83 27.94
CA PRO A 695 -0.38 18.59 27.91
C PRO A 695 -0.07 19.19 29.29
N ILE A 696 1.18 19.09 29.73
CA ILE A 696 1.67 19.86 30.88
C ILE A 696 2.04 21.26 30.37
N GLU A 697 1.21 22.25 30.71
CA GLU A 697 1.33 23.61 30.18
C GLU A 697 2.74 24.20 30.38
N GLY A 698 3.28 24.79 29.31
CA GLY A 698 4.59 25.47 29.31
C GLY A 698 5.82 24.55 29.38
N VAL A 699 5.64 23.22 29.42
CA VAL A 699 6.75 22.26 29.50
C VAL A 699 6.99 21.60 28.15
N THR A 700 8.08 21.98 27.50
CA THR A 700 8.53 21.40 26.23
C THR A 700 9.92 20.79 26.35
N LYS A 701 10.24 19.88 25.43
CA LYS A 701 11.56 19.28 25.26
C LYS A 701 11.95 19.31 23.79
N THR A 702 13.18 19.66 23.48
CA THR A 702 13.70 19.55 22.11
C THR A 702 14.51 18.28 21.96
N LEU A 703 14.28 17.55 20.87
CA LEU A 703 15.01 16.34 20.50
C LEU A 703 15.70 16.58 19.15
N ASP A 704 17.02 16.41 19.10
CA ASP A 704 17.78 16.50 17.85
C ASP A 704 17.56 15.24 17.01
N VAL A 705 17.13 15.43 15.76
CA VAL A 705 16.76 14.35 14.83
C VAL A 705 17.18 14.73 13.42
N ASP A 706 17.49 13.76 12.56
CA ASP A 706 17.73 14.00 11.14
C ASP A 706 16.70 13.32 10.22
N GLN A 707 15.82 12.51 10.80
CA GLN A 707 14.68 11.89 10.13
C GLN A 707 13.52 11.70 11.11
N VAL A 708 12.30 11.92 10.63
CA VAL A 708 11.07 11.66 11.38
C VAL A 708 10.15 10.74 10.60
N ILE A 709 9.66 9.69 11.25
CA ILE A 709 8.69 8.76 10.67
C ILE A 709 7.37 8.88 11.46
N VAL A 710 6.30 9.26 10.78
CA VAL A 710 4.99 9.55 11.37
C VAL A 710 4.08 8.33 11.29
N ALA A 711 3.81 7.70 12.45
CA ALA A 711 2.99 6.50 12.64
C ALA A 711 1.71 6.77 13.47
N VAL A 712 1.02 7.88 13.20
CA VAL A 712 -0.13 8.35 14.01
C VAL A 712 -1.48 7.77 13.58
N GLY A 713 -1.47 6.80 12.66
CA GLY A 713 -2.64 6.07 12.18
C GLY A 713 -2.94 6.29 10.71
N VAL A 714 -3.95 5.59 10.22
CA VAL A 714 -4.38 5.60 8.82
C VAL A 714 -5.90 5.80 8.72
N SER A 715 -6.37 6.22 7.55
CA SER A 715 -7.78 6.37 7.19
C SER A 715 -8.10 5.60 5.91
N PRO A 716 -9.38 5.21 5.70
CA PRO A 716 -9.87 4.69 4.43
C PRO A 716 -9.47 5.56 3.24
N ASN A 717 -8.98 4.93 2.17
CA ASN A 717 -8.73 5.64 0.93
C ASN A 717 -10.09 5.96 0.26
N PRO A 718 -10.41 7.23 -0.03
CA PRO A 718 -11.70 7.60 -0.59
C PRO A 718 -11.93 7.13 -2.02
N LEU A 719 -10.89 6.68 -2.74
CA LEU A 719 -10.96 6.33 -4.17
C LEU A 719 -12.08 5.33 -4.50
N VAL A 720 -12.09 4.17 -3.83
CA VAL A 720 -13.09 3.12 -4.09
C VAL A 720 -14.47 3.50 -3.51
N PRO A 721 -14.60 3.92 -2.24
CA PRO A 721 -15.90 4.27 -1.69
C PRO A 721 -16.62 5.37 -2.47
N ASN A 722 -15.90 6.41 -2.93
CA ASN A 722 -16.50 7.54 -3.64
C ASN A 722 -16.81 7.24 -5.11
N SER A 723 -16.20 6.20 -5.70
CA SER A 723 -16.48 5.82 -7.09
C SER A 723 -17.75 4.99 -7.24
N ILE A 724 -18.33 4.48 -6.14
CA ILE A 724 -19.49 3.60 -6.17
C ILE A 724 -20.74 4.42 -5.84
N ARG A 725 -21.60 4.62 -6.85
CA ARG A 725 -22.87 5.33 -6.67
C ARG A 725 -23.81 4.54 -5.75
N GLY A 726 -24.49 5.22 -4.83
CA GLY A 726 -25.49 4.60 -3.93
C GLY A 726 -24.92 3.88 -2.71
N LEU A 727 -23.61 3.98 -2.48
CA LEU A 727 -22.95 3.41 -1.31
C LEU A 727 -23.08 4.35 -0.09
N GLU A 728 -23.60 3.84 1.02
CA GLU A 728 -23.67 4.59 2.28
C GLU A 728 -22.29 4.61 2.96
N LEU A 729 -21.79 5.81 3.22
CA LEU A 729 -20.50 6.04 3.84
C LEU A 729 -20.64 6.59 5.25
N GLY A 730 -19.86 6.01 6.16
CA GLY A 730 -19.79 6.40 7.56
C GLY A 730 -18.69 7.43 7.82
N ARG A 731 -18.25 7.48 9.07
CA ARG A 731 -17.21 8.41 9.53
C ARG A 731 -15.89 8.15 8.77
N LYS A 732 -15.26 9.21 8.26
CA LYS A 732 -13.97 9.13 7.53
C LYS A 732 -14.03 8.22 6.28
N ASN A 733 -15.17 8.18 5.58
CA ASN A 733 -15.37 7.40 4.36
C ASN A 733 -15.23 5.87 4.54
N THR A 734 -15.50 5.34 5.75
CA THR A 734 -15.68 3.90 5.93
C THR A 734 -16.97 3.44 5.25
N ILE A 735 -17.00 2.24 4.68
CA ILE A 735 -18.23 1.68 4.12
C ILE A 735 -19.14 1.20 5.26
N VAL A 736 -20.39 1.63 5.27
CA VAL A 736 -21.39 1.13 6.24
C VAL A 736 -21.88 -0.23 5.78
N VAL A 737 -21.84 -1.20 6.68
CA VAL A 737 -22.30 -2.58 6.43
C VAL A 737 -23.19 -3.09 7.56
N ASN A 738 -24.06 -4.06 7.23
CA ASN A 738 -24.85 -4.80 8.21
C ASN A 738 -24.03 -5.89 8.92
N GLU A 739 -24.67 -6.70 9.77
CA GLU A 739 -23.98 -7.78 10.48
C GLU A 739 -23.36 -8.84 9.54
N GLY A 740 -23.95 -9.07 8.37
CA GLY A 740 -23.45 -9.97 7.32
C GLY A 740 -22.38 -9.35 6.43
N MET A 741 -21.90 -8.14 6.74
CA MET A 741 -20.93 -7.38 5.95
C MET A 741 -21.46 -6.89 4.59
N GLN A 742 -22.79 -6.92 4.39
CA GLN A 742 -23.43 -6.38 3.18
C GLN A 742 -23.58 -4.86 3.31
N SER A 743 -23.29 -4.14 2.22
CA SER A 743 -23.42 -2.69 2.16
C SER A 743 -24.86 -2.24 1.85
N SER A 744 -25.06 -0.94 1.62
CA SER A 744 -26.34 -0.40 1.13
C SER A 744 -26.70 -0.86 -0.29
N ARG A 745 -25.75 -1.39 -1.06
CA ARG A 745 -25.98 -2.05 -2.35
C ARG A 745 -26.04 -3.59 -2.15
N PRO A 746 -27.15 -4.26 -2.49
CA PRO A 746 -27.34 -5.70 -2.24
C PRO A 746 -26.23 -6.62 -2.75
N GLU A 747 -25.64 -6.27 -3.89
CA GLU A 747 -24.59 -6.99 -4.60
C GLU A 747 -23.17 -6.70 -4.08
N ILE A 748 -23.02 -5.71 -3.18
CA ILE A 748 -21.72 -5.29 -2.65
C ILE A 748 -21.60 -5.60 -1.16
N TYR A 749 -20.52 -6.30 -0.83
CA TYR A 749 -20.08 -6.58 0.54
C TYR A 749 -18.76 -5.86 0.80
N ALA A 750 -18.44 -5.55 2.06
CA ALA A 750 -17.18 -4.92 2.42
C ALA A 750 -16.66 -5.41 3.77
N GLY A 751 -15.34 -5.50 3.94
CA GLY A 751 -14.75 -6.02 5.16
C GLY A 751 -13.31 -5.59 5.40
N GLY A 752 -12.87 -5.69 6.66
CA GLY A 752 -11.54 -5.27 7.08
C GLY A 752 -11.44 -3.77 7.31
N ASP A 753 -10.25 -3.22 7.06
CA ASP A 753 -9.92 -1.85 7.48
C ASP A 753 -10.75 -0.77 6.77
N ILE A 754 -11.33 -1.06 5.60
CA ILE A 754 -12.27 -0.16 4.90
C ILE A 754 -13.59 0.02 5.66
N VAL A 755 -13.98 -0.94 6.51
CA VAL A 755 -15.17 -0.87 7.37
C VAL A 755 -14.78 -0.39 8.78
N ARG A 756 -13.68 -0.92 9.34
CA ARG A 756 -13.33 -0.71 10.74
C ARG A 756 -12.54 0.57 11.02
N GLY A 757 -11.79 1.06 10.03
CA GLY A 757 -10.60 1.87 10.28
C GLY A 757 -9.47 1.01 10.89
N GLY A 758 -8.21 1.33 10.59
CA GLY A 758 -7.03 0.49 10.86
C GLY A 758 -7.14 -0.50 12.04
N ALA A 759 -7.15 -1.80 11.74
CA ALA A 759 -7.38 -2.89 12.71
C ALA A 759 -6.24 -3.93 12.66
N THR A 760 -6.55 -5.21 12.87
CA THR A 760 -5.57 -6.32 12.86
C THR A 760 -5.87 -7.27 11.71
N VAL A 761 -4.83 -7.89 11.13
CA VAL A 761 -4.93 -8.85 10.01
C VAL A 761 -6.07 -9.86 10.18
N ILE A 762 -6.17 -10.50 11.34
CA ILE A 762 -7.18 -11.53 11.61
C ILE A 762 -8.62 -11.01 11.70
N LEU A 763 -8.81 -9.74 12.12
CA LEU A 763 -10.15 -9.13 12.11
C LEU A 763 -10.58 -8.87 10.67
N ALA A 764 -9.65 -8.44 9.82
CA ALA A 764 -9.91 -8.26 8.40
C ALA A 764 -10.26 -9.59 7.72
N MET A 765 -9.52 -10.66 8.02
CA MET A 765 -9.86 -12.01 7.55
C MET A 765 -11.24 -12.46 8.06
N GLY A 766 -11.55 -12.22 9.34
CA GLY A 766 -12.86 -12.54 9.93
C GLY A 766 -14.01 -11.87 9.20
N ASP A 767 -13.85 -10.59 8.84
CA ASP A 767 -14.85 -9.88 8.03
C ASP A 767 -14.99 -10.48 6.62
N GLY A 768 -13.86 -10.81 5.98
CA GLY A 768 -13.86 -11.49 4.68
C GLY A 768 -14.62 -12.82 4.70
N ARG A 769 -14.39 -13.67 5.71
CA ARG A 769 -15.12 -14.94 5.86
C ARG A 769 -16.61 -14.73 6.10
N LYS A 770 -16.97 -13.76 6.96
CA LYS A 770 -18.36 -13.45 7.27
C LYS A 770 -19.11 -12.93 6.03
N ALA A 771 -18.46 -12.06 5.26
CA ALA A 771 -18.96 -11.59 3.97
C ALA A 771 -19.14 -12.74 2.96
N ALA A 772 -18.16 -13.64 2.82
CA ALA A 772 -18.24 -14.79 1.92
C ALA A 772 -19.42 -15.70 2.27
N ALA A 773 -19.58 -16.05 3.54
CA ALA A 773 -20.71 -16.87 3.99
C ALA A 773 -22.07 -16.20 3.74
N SER A 774 -22.17 -14.89 3.99
CA SER A 774 -23.40 -14.13 3.77
C SER A 774 -23.75 -13.99 2.29
N MET A 775 -22.77 -13.65 1.44
CA MET A 775 -22.97 -13.55 -0.02
C MET A 775 -23.32 -14.91 -0.62
N HIS A 776 -22.63 -15.98 -0.22
CA HIS A 776 -22.93 -17.33 -0.70
C HIS A 776 -24.37 -17.72 -0.39
N LYS A 777 -24.83 -17.50 0.86
CA LYS A 777 -26.21 -17.76 1.27
C LYS A 777 -27.21 -17.01 0.37
N GLN A 778 -27.00 -15.71 0.17
CA GLN A 778 -27.87 -14.89 -0.68
C GLN A 778 -27.92 -15.43 -2.12
N LEU A 779 -26.77 -15.68 -2.74
CA LEU A 779 -26.70 -16.15 -4.13
C LEU A 779 -27.29 -17.56 -4.31
N THR A 780 -27.16 -18.45 -3.31
CA THR A 780 -27.79 -19.78 -3.37
C THR A 780 -29.31 -19.68 -3.22
N GLU A 781 -29.82 -18.83 -2.33
CA GLU A 781 -31.27 -18.58 -2.19
C GLU A 781 -31.86 -18.00 -3.49
N GLU A 782 -31.16 -17.05 -4.13
CA GLU A 782 -31.56 -16.48 -5.42
C GLU A 782 -31.59 -17.53 -6.54
N LEU A 783 -30.59 -18.42 -6.60
CA LEU A 783 -30.56 -19.55 -7.55
C LEU A 783 -31.74 -20.51 -7.33
N GLN A 784 -32.07 -20.82 -6.08
CA GLN A 784 -33.19 -21.71 -5.74
C GLN A 784 -34.56 -21.10 -6.08
N LEU A 785 -34.70 -19.77 -6.07
CA LEU A 785 -35.93 -19.06 -6.47
C LEU A 785 -36.07 -18.90 -7.98
N ALA A 786 -34.98 -19.02 -8.74
CA ALA A 786 -34.96 -18.91 -10.19
C ALA A 786 -35.27 -20.24 -10.93
N ILE A 787 -35.16 -21.37 -10.23
CA ILE A 787 -35.54 -22.72 -10.68
C ILE A 787 -36.99 -22.99 -10.27
#